data_AF-A0A1D1YWJ8-F1
#
_entry.id   AF-A0A1D1YWJ8-F1
#
_cell.length_a   1.000
_cell.length_b   1.000
_cell.length_c   1.000
_cell.angle_alpha   90.00
_cell.angle_beta   90.00
_cell.angle_gamma   90.00
#
_symmetry.space_group_name_H-M   'P 1'
#
loop_
_entity.id
_entity.type
_entity.pdbx_description
1 polymer ?
#
loop_
_entity_poly.entity_id
_entity_poly.type
_entity_poly.pdbx_seq_one_letter_code
_entity_poly.pdbx_strand_id
1 'polypeptide(L)'
;MVEASTSQKRPPSGPAGLFFYHAADESESSDPETDGSEEWSGCEGRKRKRRKEEEKGVAITCHQCRQSYRERRVVHCLKCKKRRYCLECIRQWYPRQSVARIAEACPFCRGNCNCNGCLMQSKQNKGQWDELSRKQKIKYNRYILHFLLPVLRKFCAEQIAEKEVEARIQGLSMASLKIQKTCSYVDERIFCNNCRTSITDLHRSCGKCSYELCLSCCREIRDGNLRGNCNIVRPNYLHRGVAYMHGEDPLPDTVQEKGVFDPYVNVSREDYFQKATTWKANEDGSIRCPPKELGGCGKSLLDLKHLCPENWVAKLLTKAEEISTVVELPQIPVATQDTKCCDPEKSTENLRKAASRSDSNDNYLYCPRSTDNNPEDLEHFKRHWTKGEPIIVRDVIEGTTGLSWEPMVMWRVLRVSKASKLSQVKVIDCLSCCEVEIDSHQFFTGYVDGRMYTNMWPEMLKLKDWPPYNRFEECLPRHADEFISALPFREYTDPRSGPLNIAVKLPKDALRPDLGPKTYIAYGTAEELGRGDSVTKLHCDVSDAVNVLMHTSKVLLSSKQASAVEMLKKKHKAQDRMELKDDEQTEPVSSEKQVGDHFCHCCPSEECVKEDGGALWDIFRREDVPKLLSYLKKHSKEFRHIYCSPVNQIFNPVHDETFYLTMDHKRRLKEEFGVEPWSFEQKLGEAVLIPVGCPHQVRNLKSCTKVALDFVSPENVHECIRLTEELRLLPKNHKSKEDKIEVKKMALHAISQAVGDLHVLLVPRK
;
A
#
# COMPACT_ATOMS: atom_id res chain seq x y z
N MET A 1 -33.35 12.47 28.72
CA MET A 1 -33.26 11.41 29.76
C MET A 1 -33.38 10.08 29.01
N VAL A 2 -32.41 9.19 28.91
CA VAL A 2 -31.10 9.00 29.57
C VAL A 2 -30.08 8.60 28.49
N GLU A 3 -28.82 8.93 28.76
CA GLU A 3 -27.62 8.86 27.92
C GLU A 3 -27.19 7.43 27.50
N ALA A 4 -26.44 7.34 26.39
CA ALA A 4 -25.45 6.28 26.19
C ALA A 4 -24.24 6.86 25.43
N SER A 5 -23.32 7.42 26.21
CA SER A 5 -21.96 7.80 25.83
C SER A 5 -21.06 6.56 25.78
N THR A 6 -20.42 6.26 24.64
CA THR A 6 -19.38 5.23 24.54
C THR A 6 -18.01 5.83 24.88
N SER A 7 -17.73 5.95 26.18
CA SER A 7 -16.37 6.15 26.68
C SER A 7 -15.61 4.82 26.65
N GLN A 8 -14.45 4.79 25.98
CA GLN A 8 -13.48 3.71 26.09
C GLN A 8 -13.00 3.58 27.55
N LYS A 9 -13.17 2.41 28.16
CA LYS A 9 -12.52 2.04 29.42
C LYS A 9 -11.71 0.74 29.24
N ARG A 10 -10.49 0.77 29.77
CA ARG A 10 -9.57 -0.38 29.94
C ARG A 10 -10.25 -1.52 30.71
N PRO A 11 -9.89 -2.79 30.47
CA PRO A 11 -10.43 -3.90 31.24
C PRO A 11 -9.83 -3.94 32.66
N PRO A 12 -10.60 -4.33 33.68
CA PRO A 12 -10.12 -4.43 35.05
C PRO A 12 -9.32 -5.71 35.27
N SER A 13 -8.24 -5.57 36.04
CA SER A 13 -7.49 -6.66 36.68
C SER A 13 -8.29 -7.27 37.83
N GLY A 14 -8.42 -8.61 37.85
CA GLY A 14 -9.01 -9.41 38.93
C GLY A 14 -8.53 -10.87 38.86
N PRO A 15 -8.63 -11.65 39.96
CA PRO A 15 -7.47 -12.26 40.60
C PRO A 15 -7.16 -13.71 40.19
N ALA A 16 -5.95 -14.13 40.56
CA ALA A 16 -5.41 -15.48 40.44
C ALA A 16 -6.31 -16.54 41.09
N GLY A 17 -6.62 -17.59 40.34
CA GLY A 17 -7.19 -18.84 40.84
C GLY A 17 -6.33 -20.01 40.37
N LEU A 18 -5.60 -20.62 41.31
CA LEU A 18 -4.96 -21.92 41.16
C LEU A 18 -6.04 -23.00 40.97
N PHE A 19 -5.95 -23.78 39.89
CA PHE A 19 -6.52 -25.13 39.87
C PHE A 19 -5.55 -26.09 39.18
N PHE A 20 -4.96 -26.95 40.00
CA PHE A 20 -4.29 -28.18 39.62
C PHE A 20 -5.34 -29.14 39.04
N TYR A 21 -5.05 -29.79 37.91
CA TYR A 21 -5.66 -31.07 37.58
C TYR A 21 -4.57 -32.08 37.26
N HIS A 22 -4.58 -33.11 38.10
CA HIS A 22 -3.84 -34.37 38.00
C HIS A 22 -4.16 -35.10 36.69
N ALA A 23 -3.13 -35.67 36.09
CA ALA A 23 -3.26 -36.77 35.14
C ALA A 23 -2.73 -38.04 35.82
N ALA A 24 -3.61 -39.03 35.92
CA ALA A 24 -3.43 -40.46 36.20
C ALA A 24 -4.55 -41.12 35.35
N ASP A 25 -4.45 -42.27 34.70
CA ASP A 25 -3.52 -43.39 34.78
C ASP A 25 -3.51 -44.15 33.43
N GLU A 26 -2.37 -44.81 33.19
CA GLU A 26 -2.12 -46.19 32.73
C GLU A 26 -2.94 -46.86 31.60
N SER A 27 -2.20 -47.46 30.64
CA SER A 27 -2.13 -48.93 30.49
C SER A 27 -1.06 -49.35 29.46
N GLU A 28 -0.04 -50.09 29.94
CA GLU A 28 0.51 -51.38 29.43
C GLU A 28 0.92 -51.52 27.94
N SER A 29 1.97 -52.23 27.53
CA SER A 29 2.96 -53.12 28.16
C SER A 29 3.99 -53.56 27.08
N SER A 30 5.02 -54.27 27.53
CA SER A 30 5.97 -55.16 26.81
C SER A 30 7.40 -54.66 26.55
N ASP A 31 8.25 -54.90 27.55
CA ASP A 31 9.65 -55.32 27.37
C ASP A 31 9.73 -56.86 27.46
N PRO A 32 10.85 -57.45 27.01
CA PRO A 32 11.47 -58.49 27.82
C PRO A 32 12.98 -58.27 28.07
N GLU A 33 13.31 -58.28 29.36
CA GLU A 33 14.44 -58.93 30.06
C GLU A 33 15.69 -59.35 29.26
N THR A 34 16.89 -59.05 29.80
CA THR A 34 17.67 -60.05 30.59
C THR A 34 18.99 -59.46 31.14
N ASP A 35 19.08 -59.52 32.47
CA ASP A 35 20.13 -60.16 33.29
C ASP A 35 21.59 -59.65 33.31
N GLY A 36 22.18 -59.65 34.51
CA GLY A 36 23.61 -59.42 34.74
C GLY A 36 23.97 -58.67 36.02
N SER A 37 23.73 -59.30 37.17
CA SER A 37 24.20 -58.96 38.52
C SER A 37 25.72 -58.80 38.67
N GLU A 38 26.18 -57.92 39.58
CA GLU A 38 26.93 -58.32 40.80
C GLU A 38 27.39 -57.11 41.65
N GLU A 39 27.26 -57.30 42.97
CA GLU A 39 27.53 -56.37 44.06
C GLU A 39 29.04 -56.26 44.39
N TRP A 40 29.51 -55.16 45.00
CA TRP A 40 29.66 -55.04 46.47
C TRP A 40 30.73 -54.03 46.93
N SER A 41 30.35 -53.29 48.00
CA SER A 41 31.16 -52.85 49.15
C SER A 41 32.19 -51.71 49.00
N GLY A 42 32.10 -50.74 49.92
CA GLY A 42 32.94 -49.54 49.99
C GLY A 42 34.13 -49.64 50.95
N CYS A 43 34.90 -48.56 51.07
CA CYS A 43 35.39 -47.98 52.32
C CYS A 43 36.20 -46.70 52.06
N GLU A 44 36.36 -45.94 53.12
CA GLU A 44 36.82 -44.55 53.18
C GLU A 44 38.31 -44.31 52.88
N GLY A 45 38.60 -43.07 52.48
CA GLY A 45 39.77 -42.33 52.97
C GLY A 45 41.06 -42.42 52.15
N ARG A 46 41.34 -41.37 51.37
CA ARG A 46 42.49 -40.44 51.61
C ARG A 46 42.66 -39.44 50.47
N LYS A 47 42.72 -38.18 50.88
CA LYS A 47 43.05 -36.98 50.10
C LYS A 47 44.27 -37.21 49.19
N ARG A 48 44.08 -37.11 47.87
CA ARG A 48 45.13 -36.64 46.95
C ARG A 48 44.58 -35.52 46.07
N LYS A 49 44.98 -34.32 46.46
CA LYS A 49 44.77 -33.01 45.85
C LYS A 49 45.32 -33.03 44.41
N ARG A 50 44.47 -33.28 43.41
CA ARG A 50 44.78 -32.95 42.01
C ARG A 50 44.16 -31.58 41.74
N ARG A 51 44.99 -30.54 41.79
CA ARG A 51 44.66 -29.22 41.22
C ARG A 51 44.32 -29.45 39.75
N LYS A 52 43.04 -29.49 39.41
CA LYS A 52 42.58 -28.95 38.12
C LYS A 52 42.42 -27.46 38.37
N GLU A 53 43.38 -26.68 37.90
CA GLU A 53 43.14 -25.28 37.62
C GLU A 53 42.01 -25.24 36.59
N GLU A 54 40.78 -25.06 37.08
CA GLU A 54 39.75 -24.45 36.26
C GLU A 54 40.21 -23.01 36.02
N GLU A 55 40.81 -22.77 34.85
CA GLU A 55 40.86 -21.43 34.27
C GLU A 55 39.41 -20.90 34.28
N LYS A 56 39.12 -20.04 35.25
CA LYS A 56 37.91 -19.22 35.31
C LYS A 56 37.98 -18.22 34.16
N GLY A 57 37.80 -18.69 32.92
CA GLY A 57 37.63 -17.84 31.76
C GLY A 57 36.45 -16.91 32.03
N VAL A 58 36.68 -15.60 31.93
CA VAL A 58 35.64 -14.58 32.12
C VAL A 58 34.50 -14.90 31.15
N ALA A 59 33.27 -15.01 31.64
CA ALA A 59 32.12 -15.29 30.79
C ALA A 59 31.91 -14.11 29.82
N ILE A 60 32.02 -14.37 28.51
CA ILE A 60 31.93 -13.34 27.48
C ILE A 60 30.58 -13.39 26.78
N THR A 61 29.75 -12.39 27.03
CA THR A 61 28.41 -12.27 26.44
C THR A 61 28.44 -11.77 24.99
N CYS A 62 27.80 -12.50 24.08
CA CYS A 62 27.57 -12.08 22.69
C CYS A 62 26.55 -10.93 22.62
N HIS A 63 26.82 -9.90 21.80
CA HIS A 63 25.91 -8.77 21.63
C HIS A 63 24.58 -9.17 20.95
N GLN A 64 24.63 -10.12 20.01
CA GLN A 64 23.48 -10.55 19.21
C GLN A 64 22.49 -11.43 20.00
N CYS A 65 22.94 -12.56 20.56
CA CYS A 65 22.07 -13.52 21.27
C CYS A 65 22.03 -13.32 22.78
N ARG A 66 22.90 -12.46 23.35
CA ARG A 66 23.04 -12.24 24.80
C ARG A 66 23.43 -13.48 25.62
N GLN A 67 23.83 -14.58 24.97
CA GLN A 67 24.40 -15.75 25.64
C GLN A 67 25.88 -15.54 25.97
N SER A 68 26.34 -16.18 27.05
CA SER A 68 27.73 -16.15 27.50
C SER A 68 28.53 -17.33 26.94
N TYR A 69 29.72 -17.06 26.44
CA TYR A 69 30.62 -18.06 25.86
C TYR A 69 32.02 -17.96 26.48
N ARG A 70 32.82 -19.02 26.29
CA ARG A 70 34.28 -18.98 26.49
C ARG A 70 34.93 -18.17 25.36
N GLU A 71 36.05 -17.49 25.66
CA GLU A 71 36.77 -16.57 24.75
C GLU A 71 36.93 -17.07 23.31
N ARG A 72 37.24 -18.36 23.11
CA ARG A 72 37.52 -18.93 21.77
C ARG A 72 36.32 -19.00 20.81
N ARG A 73 35.09 -18.71 21.26
CA ARG A 73 33.86 -18.83 20.43
C ARG A 73 33.26 -17.49 20.00
N VAL A 74 33.94 -16.39 20.29
CA VAL A 74 33.47 -15.04 19.97
C VAL A 74 34.49 -14.24 19.18
N VAL A 75 33.99 -13.31 18.38
CA VAL A 75 34.77 -12.40 17.54
C VAL A 75 34.68 -11.02 18.17
N HIS A 76 35.82 -10.44 18.52
CA HIS A 76 35.93 -9.11 19.14
C HIS A 76 36.00 -8.02 18.07
N CYS A 77 35.28 -6.93 18.29
CA CYS A 77 35.35 -5.76 17.42
C CYS A 77 36.61 -4.93 17.72
N LEU A 78 37.49 -4.78 16.73
CA LEU A 78 38.69 -3.95 16.82
C LEU A 78 38.36 -2.45 16.87
N LYS A 79 37.34 -1.99 16.12
CA LYS A 79 36.90 -0.58 16.11
C LYS A 79 36.41 -0.06 17.46
N CYS A 80 35.49 -0.77 18.13
CA CYS A 80 34.93 -0.28 19.41
C CYS A 80 35.54 -0.93 20.64
N LYS A 81 36.25 -2.06 20.51
CA LYS A 81 36.84 -2.85 21.60
C LYS A 81 35.87 -3.31 22.71
N LYS A 82 34.57 -3.03 22.56
CA LYS A 82 33.51 -3.27 23.56
C LYS A 82 32.60 -4.43 23.18
N ARG A 83 32.23 -4.55 21.91
CA ARG A 83 31.24 -5.53 21.43
C ARG A 83 31.91 -6.77 20.85
N ARG A 84 31.23 -7.90 21.01
CA ARG A 84 31.63 -9.21 20.51
C ARG A 84 30.44 -10.01 20.00
N TYR A 85 30.67 -10.89 19.04
CA TYR A 85 29.65 -11.71 18.39
C TYR A 85 30.10 -13.17 18.35
N CYS A 86 29.24 -14.12 18.72
CA CYS A 86 29.58 -15.54 18.58
C CYS A 86 29.52 -15.98 17.11
N LEU A 87 30.28 -17.01 16.76
CA LEU A 87 30.36 -17.52 15.38
C LEU A 87 29.00 -17.95 14.82
N GLU A 88 28.16 -18.54 15.66
CA GLU A 88 26.80 -18.96 15.27
C GLU A 88 25.95 -17.76 14.86
N CYS A 89 25.98 -16.68 15.66
CA CYS A 89 25.27 -15.45 15.32
C CYS A 89 25.81 -14.78 14.05
N ILE A 90 27.10 -14.91 13.78
CA ILE A 90 27.71 -14.37 12.56
C ILE A 90 27.19 -15.14 11.35
N ARG A 91 27.24 -16.47 11.39
CA ARG A 91 26.77 -17.33 10.29
C ARG A 91 25.28 -17.14 10.01
N GLN A 92 24.47 -17.10 11.08
CA GLN A 92 23.03 -17.03 10.96
C GLN A 92 22.53 -15.66 10.53
N TRP A 93 23.06 -14.57 11.09
CA TRP A 93 22.47 -13.22 10.93
C TRP A 93 23.27 -12.30 10.00
N TYR A 94 24.45 -12.75 9.57
CA TYR A 94 25.37 -12.01 8.69
C TYR A 94 26.06 -12.93 7.68
N PRO A 95 25.32 -13.78 6.94
CA PRO A 95 25.91 -14.83 6.09
C PRO A 95 26.83 -14.27 4.99
N ARG A 96 26.60 -13.03 4.55
CA ARG A 96 27.41 -12.34 3.53
C ARG A 96 28.65 -11.62 4.08
N GLN A 97 28.89 -11.63 5.40
CA GLN A 97 30.05 -10.97 6.01
C GLN A 97 31.05 -12.00 6.55
N SER A 98 32.31 -11.87 6.13
CA SER A 98 33.38 -12.70 6.68
C SER A 98 33.64 -12.39 8.16
N VAL A 99 34.14 -13.40 8.89
CA VAL A 99 34.52 -13.26 10.30
C VAL A 99 35.56 -12.15 10.50
N ALA A 100 36.56 -12.06 9.60
CA ALA A 100 37.57 -11.01 9.61
C ALA A 100 36.95 -9.61 9.44
N ARG A 101 36.04 -9.46 8.48
CA ARG A 101 35.32 -8.21 8.24
C ARG A 101 34.50 -7.81 9.48
N ILE A 102 33.87 -8.75 10.20
CA ILE A 102 33.17 -8.46 11.46
C ILE A 102 34.14 -8.08 12.59
N ALA A 103 35.33 -8.67 12.64
CA ALA A 103 36.36 -8.33 13.62
C ALA A 103 36.85 -6.89 13.44
N GLU A 104 37.14 -6.45 12.20
CA GLU A 104 37.53 -5.06 11.90
C GLU A 104 36.52 -4.04 12.44
N ALA A 105 35.25 -4.20 12.05
CA ALA A 105 34.15 -3.39 12.53
C ALA A 105 32.87 -4.23 12.64
N CYS A 106 32.36 -4.40 13.85
CA CYS A 106 31.19 -5.25 14.07
C CYS A 106 29.91 -4.61 13.51
N PRO A 107 28.83 -5.39 13.32
CA PRO A 107 27.57 -4.88 12.79
C PRO A 107 27.00 -3.65 13.51
N PHE A 108 27.17 -3.54 14.84
CA PHE A 108 26.79 -2.32 15.55
C PHE A 108 27.57 -1.08 15.07
N CYS A 109 28.90 -1.18 14.94
CA CYS A 109 29.76 -0.06 14.56
C CYS A 109 29.64 0.33 13.09
N ARG A 110 29.11 -0.59 12.27
CA ARG A 110 28.70 -0.34 10.88
C ARG A 110 27.27 0.18 10.77
N GLY A 111 26.51 0.16 11.86
CA GLY A 111 25.14 0.64 11.85
C GLY A 111 24.12 -0.34 11.27
N ASN A 112 24.46 -1.62 11.07
CA ASN A 112 23.59 -2.69 10.55
C ASN A 112 23.42 -3.89 11.51
N CYS A 113 23.53 -3.66 12.83
CA CYS A 113 23.23 -4.71 13.80
C CYS A 113 21.75 -5.16 13.77
N ASN A 114 21.52 -6.48 13.70
CA ASN A 114 20.23 -7.17 13.59
C ASN A 114 19.77 -7.74 14.95
N CYS A 115 20.35 -7.29 16.07
CA CYS A 115 19.90 -7.74 17.39
C CYS A 115 18.62 -7.00 17.79
N ASN A 116 17.73 -7.67 18.54
CA ASN A 116 16.42 -7.12 18.89
C ASN A 116 16.53 -5.73 19.55
N GLY A 117 17.47 -5.58 20.50
CA GLY A 117 17.67 -4.30 21.20
C GLY A 117 18.09 -3.15 20.28
N CYS A 118 18.91 -3.42 19.25
CA CYS A 118 19.34 -2.38 18.31
C CYS A 118 18.32 -2.15 17.19
N LEU A 119 17.48 -3.14 16.85
CA LEU A 119 16.41 -2.99 15.86
C LEU A 119 15.23 -2.17 16.41
N MET A 120 14.99 -2.23 17.73
CA MET A 120 13.97 -1.43 18.43
C MET A 120 14.39 0.01 18.72
N GLN A 121 15.60 0.44 18.35
CA GLN A 121 16.10 1.80 18.58
C GLN A 121 16.06 2.59 17.28
N SER A 122 15.18 3.59 17.22
CA SER A 122 15.21 4.62 16.17
C SER A 122 16.46 5.48 16.32
N LYS A 123 17.00 5.92 15.18
CA LYS A 123 18.15 6.82 15.09
C LYS A 123 17.76 8.26 14.76
N GLN A 124 16.47 8.64 14.82
CA GLN A 124 15.90 9.93 14.42
C GLN A 124 16.96 11.02 14.14
N ASN A 125 17.27 11.24 12.86
CA ASN A 125 18.08 12.38 12.47
C ASN A 125 17.22 13.65 12.47
N LYS A 126 17.84 14.82 12.73
CA LYS A 126 17.19 16.13 12.51
C LYS A 126 16.67 16.22 11.08
N GLY A 127 15.58 16.98 10.87
CA GLY A 127 14.99 17.16 9.56
C GLY A 127 16.00 17.81 8.60
N GLN A 128 16.36 17.11 7.53
CA GLN A 128 17.29 17.63 6.50
C GLN A 128 16.84 18.99 5.93
N TRP A 129 15.54 19.29 6.03
CA TRP A 129 14.90 20.47 5.47
C TRP A 129 14.83 21.67 6.43
N ASP A 130 15.25 21.51 7.69
CA ASP A 130 15.25 22.60 8.67
C ASP A 130 16.23 23.73 8.27
N GLU A 131 17.27 23.39 7.50
CA GLU A 131 18.36 24.29 7.07
C GLU A 131 18.19 24.86 5.65
N LEU A 132 16.99 24.76 5.05
CA LEU A 132 16.74 25.30 3.70
C LEU A 132 17.07 26.80 3.58
N SER A 133 17.80 27.18 2.53
CA SER A 133 18.11 28.57 2.23
C SER A 133 16.84 29.39 1.93
N ARG A 134 16.92 30.71 2.14
CA ARG A 134 15.81 31.64 1.79
C ARG A 134 15.34 31.45 0.33
N LYS A 135 16.28 31.29 -0.60
CA LYS A 135 15.99 31.08 -2.03
C LYS A 135 15.23 29.77 -2.28
N GLN A 136 15.63 28.67 -1.64
CA GLN A 136 14.94 27.38 -1.77
C GLN A 136 13.53 27.42 -1.17
N LYS A 137 13.37 28.03 0.02
CA LYS A 137 12.05 28.21 0.66
C LYS A 137 11.09 29.00 -0.24
N ILE A 138 11.57 30.08 -0.86
CA ILE A 138 10.81 30.83 -1.86
C ILE A 138 10.47 29.92 -3.05
N LYS A 139 11.46 29.24 -3.65
CA LYS A 139 11.26 28.35 -4.81
C LYS A 139 10.16 27.30 -4.56
N TYR A 140 10.20 26.58 -3.44
CA TYR A 140 9.22 25.52 -3.15
C TYR A 140 7.83 26.07 -2.83
N ASN A 141 7.73 27.17 -2.07
CA ASN A 141 6.42 27.77 -1.78
C ASN A 141 5.77 28.39 -3.03
N ARG A 142 6.56 28.97 -3.96
CA ARG A 142 6.07 29.40 -5.29
C ARG A 142 5.48 28.24 -6.06
N TYR A 143 6.16 27.11 -6.02
CA TYR A 143 5.75 25.90 -6.70
C TYR A 143 4.43 25.34 -6.14
N ILE A 144 4.29 25.25 -4.81
CA ILE A 144 3.04 24.86 -4.15
C ILE A 144 1.91 25.83 -4.51
N LEU A 145 2.13 27.14 -4.40
CA LEU A 145 1.13 28.16 -4.72
C LEU A 145 0.63 28.02 -6.15
N HIS A 146 1.54 27.79 -7.11
CA HIS A 146 1.18 27.65 -8.52
C HIS A 146 0.14 26.54 -8.76
N PHE A 147 0.38 25.33 -8.24
CA PHE A 147 -0.50 24.19 -8.47
C PHE A 147 -1.75 24.17 -7.58
N LEU A 148 -1.67 24.72 -6.37
CA LEU A 148 -2.80 24.70 -5.43
C LEU A 148 -3.76 25.89 -5.60
N LEU A 149 -3.35 26.99 -6.21
CA LEU A 149 -4.22 28.16 -6.40
C LEU A 149 -5.48 27.85 -7.25
N PRO A 150 -5.40 27.10 -8.37
CA PRO A 150 -6.60 26.67 -9.09
C PRO A 150 -7.54 25.80 -8.25
N VAL A 151 -6.99 24.93 -7.40
CA VAL A 151 -7.77 24.09 -6.47
C VAL A 151 -8.50 24.95 -5.44
N LEU A 152 -7.80 25.93 -4.87
CA LEU A 152 -8.37 26.89 -3.91
C LEU A 152 -9.48 27.74 -4.54
N ARG A 153 -9.31 28.21 -5.79
CA ARG A 153 -10.36 28.93 -6.54
C ARG A 153 -11.62 28.08 -6.70
N LYS A 154 -11.47 26.83 -7.14
CA LYS A 154 -12.59 25.90 -7.29
C LYS A 154 -13.29 25.67 -5.95
N PHE A 155 -12.53 25.41 -4.89
CA PHE A 155 -13.08 25.19 -3.55
C PHE A 155 -13.85 26.43 -3.05
N CYS A 156 -13.30 27.63 -3.25
CA CYS A 156 -13.98 28.89 -2.89
C CYS A 156 -15.26 29.12 -3.71
N ALA A 157 -15.24 28.82 -5.02
CA ALA A 157 -16.41 28.95 -5.88
C ALA A 157 -17.55 28.01 -5.43
N GLU A 158 -17.23 26.76 -5.05
CA GLU A 158 -18.21 25.82 -4.50
C GLU A 158 -18.82 26.32 -3.18
N GLN A 159 -18.01 26.94 -2.32
CA GLN A 159 -18.51 27.55 -1.08
C GLN A 159 -19.40 28.76 -1.35
N ILE A 160 -19.03 29.65 -2.27
CA ILE A 160 -19.80 30.83 -2.62
C ILE A 160 -21.17 30.42 -3.19
N ALA A 161 -21.20 29.48 -4.13
CA ALA A 161 -22.44 28.99 -4.72
C ALA A 161 -23.40 28.41 -3.65
N GLU A 162 -22.87 27.67 -2.67
CA GLU A 162 -23.72 27.15 -1.59
C GLU A 162 -24.22 28.25 -0.65
N LYS A 163 -23.37 29.24 -0.32
CA LYS A 163 -23.77 30.40 0.49
C LYS A 163 -24.85 31.24 -0.20
N GLU A 164 -24.81 31.39 -1.51
CA GLU A 164 -25.85 32.09 -2.28
C GLU A 164 -27.20 31.37 -2.21
N VAL A 165 -27.19 30.04 -2.21
CA VAL A 165 -28.42 29.25 -1.96
C VAL A 165 -28.93 29.51 -0.54
N GLU A 166 -28.05 29.46 0.46
CA GLU A 166 -28.44 29.69 1.86
C GLU A 166 -29.00 31.10 2.09
N ALA A 167 -28.38 32.12 1.50
CA ALA A 167 -28.86 33.50 1.57
C ALA A 167 -30.28 33.64 0.99
N ARG A 168 -30.56 32.98 -0.14
CA ARG A 168 -31.91 32.95 -0.74
C ARG A 168 -32.93 32.25 0.15
N ILE A 169 -32.58 31.09 0.75
CA ILE A 169 -33.45 30.35 1.67
C ILE A 169 -33.82 31.21 2.88
N GLN A 170 -32.87 31.98 3.41
CA GLN A 170 -33.11 32.85 4.58
C GLN A 170 -33.68 34.24 4.22
N GLY A 171 -33.81 34.58 2.94
CA GLY A 171 -34.21 35.92 2.49
C GLY A 171 -33.21 37.02 2.88
N LEU A 172 -31.92 36.68 3.02
CA LEU A 172 -30.85 37.59 3.43
C LEU A 172 -29.92 37.94 2.26
N SER A 173 -29.15 39.02 2.42
CA SER A 173 -27.99 39.27 1.56
C SER A 173 -26.80 38.42 2.00
N MET A 174 -25.89 38.12 1.08
CA MET A 174 -24.65 37.37 1.37
C MET A 174 -23.81 37.98 2.50
N ALA A 175 -23.78 39.32 2.61
CA ALA A 175 -23.05 40.02 3.66
C ALA A 175 -23.70 39.89 5.06
N SER A 176 -25.00 39.61 5.12
CA SER A 176 -25.75 39.47 6.37
C SER A 176 -25.83 38.03 6.86
N LEU A 177 -25.40 37.07 6.03
CA LEU A 177 -25.52 35.65 6.31
C LEU A 177 -24.56 35.25 7.45
N LYS A 178 -25.12 34.68 8.53
CA LYS A 178 -24.35 34.09 9.64
C LYS A 178 -24.49 32.59 9.62
N ILE A 179 -23.39 31.90 9.37
CA ILE A 179 -23.36 30.44 9.31
C ILE A 179 -22.84 29.92 10.65
N GLN A 180 -23.49 28.90 11.19
CA GLN A 180 -23.08 28.34 12.47
C GLN A 180 -21.80 27.49 12.31
N LYS A 181 -20.87 27.65 13.26
CA LYS A 181 -19.71 26.78 13.38
C LYS A 181 -20.09 25.43 13.98
N THR A 182 -19.69 24.33 13.34
CA THR A 182 -19.78 22.99 13.93
C THR A 182 -18.71 22.82 15.01
N CYS A 183 -19.09 22.32 16.18
CA CYS A 183 -18.12 21.90 17.20
C CYS A 183 -17.57 20.53 16.80
N SER A 184 -16.37 20.48 16.21
CA SER A 184 -15.62 19.25 15.98
C SER A 184 -14.34 19.28 16.80
N TYR A 185 -13.94 18.13 17.33
CA TYR A 185 -12.60 18.00 17.90
C TYR A 185 -11.56 17.95 16.78
N VAL A 186 -10.32 18.36 17.07
CA VAL A 186 -9.24 18.43 16.06
C VAL A 186 -8.85 17.03 15.53
N ASP A 187 -9.15 16.00 16.31
CA ASP A 187 -8.92 14.59 16.02
C ASP A 187 -10.11 13.86 15.37
N GLU A 188 -11.21 14.56 15.07
CA GLU A 188 -12.40 13.97 14.46
C GLU A 188 -12.48 14.22 12.94
N ARG A 189 -12.90 13.19 12.20
CA ARG A 189 -13.22 13.28 10.76
C ARG A 189 -14.72 13.26 10.57
N ILE A 190 -15.23 14.24 9.84
CA ILE A 190 -16.64 14.28 9.45
C ILE A 190 -16.77 13.73 8.04
N PHE A 191 -17.69 12.80 7.86
CA PHE A 191 -17.99 12.17 6.58
C PHE A 191 -19.42 12.47 6.16
N CYS A 192 -19.62 12.61 4.85
CA CYS A 192 -20.96 12.67 4.29
C CYS A 192 -21.69 11.33 4.50
N ASN A 193 -22.85 11.34 5.17
CA ASN A 193 -23.63 10.12 5.40
C ASN A 193 -24.17 9.51 4.09
N ASN A 194 -24.33 10.31 3.04
CA ASN A 194 -24.78 9.82 1.74
C ASN A 194 -23.66 9.07 0.99
N CYS A 195 -22.50 9.72 0.82
CA CYS A 195 -21.48 9.27 -0.12
C CYS A 195 -20.13 8.88 0.49
N ARG A 196 -19.97 9.02 1.82
CA ARG A 196 -18.75 8.66 2.59
C ARG A 196 -17.48 9.44 2.22
N THR A 197 -17.58 10.51 1.44
CA THR A 197 -16.45 11.44 1.25
C THR A 197 -16.20 12.27 2.51
N SER A 198 -14.95 12.63 2.77
CA SER A 198 -14.59 13.49 3.89
C SER A 198 -15.09 14.92 3.66
N ILE A 199 -15.55 15.57 4.73
CA ILE A 199 -16.04 16.96 4.69
C ILE A 199 -14.93 17.87 5.19
N THR A 200 -14.49 18.79 4.33
CA THR A 200 -13.38 19.70 4.64
C THR A 200 -13.81 20.97 5.38
N ASP A 201 -14.94 21.59 4.99
CA ASP A 201 -15.39 22.83 5.61
C ASP A 201 -16.92 23.01 5.56
N LEU A 202 -17.45 23.69 4.53
CA LEU A 202 -18.89 23.89 4.38
C LEU A 202 -19.63 22.59 4.08
N HIS A 203 -20.71 22.35 4.81
CA HIS A 203 -21.58 21.18 4.67
C HIS A 203 -22.96 21.48 5.26
N ARG A 204 -23.94 20.63 4.94
CA ARG A 204 -25.27 20.72 5.53
C ARG A 204 -25.46 19.64 6.60
N SER A 205 -25.94 20.06 7.78
CA SER A 205 -26.06 19.23 8.98
C SER A 205 -27.49 19.27 9.51
N CYS A 206 -27.98 18.15 10.02
CA CYS A 206 -29.32 18.06 10.59
C CYS A 206 -29.33 18.53 12.06
N GLY A 207 -30.21 19.46 12.43
CA GLY A 207 -30.39 19.89 13.83
C GLY A 207 -31.06 18.85 14.75
N LYS A 208 -31.64 17.76 14.21
CA LYS A 208 -32.39 16.74 14.97
C LYS A 208 -31.71 15.37 15.04
N CYS A 209 -30.76 15.07 14.17
CA CYS A 209 -29.99 13.83 14.15
C CYS A 209 -28.59 14.09 13.59
N SER A 210 -27.66 13.14 13.70
CA SER A 210 -26.26 13.32 13.26
C SER A 210 -26.05 13.12 11.76
N TYR A 211 -26.95 13.65 10.93
CA TYR A 211 -26.84 13.50 9.47
C TYR A 211 -26.09 14.69 8.86
N GLU A 212 -24.98 14.38 8.20
CA GLU A 212 -24.04 15.30 7.56
C GLU A 212 -24.01 15.07 6.04
N LEU A 213 -24.04 16.16 5.27
CA LEU A 213 -24.16 16.13 3.82
C LEU A 213 -23.15 17.09 3.17
N CYS A 214 -22.28 16.55 2.33
CA CYS A 214 -21.30 17.35 1.58
C CYS A 214 -21.95 18.18 0.45
N LEU A 215 -21.27 19.24 0.03
CA LEU A 215 -21.75 20.15 -1.03
C LEU A 215 -21.99 19.47 -2.38
N SER A 216 -21.18 18.46 -2.74
CA SER A 216 -21.40 17.70 -3.98
C SER A 216 -22.75 17.00 -3.96
N CYS A 217 -23.12 16.34 -2.87
CA CYS A 217 -24.43 15.71 -2.74
C CYS A 217 -25.57 16.75 -2.63
N CYS A 218 -25.33 17.91 -2.01
CA CYS A 218 -26.32 19.00 -2.02
C CYS A 218 -26.67 19.45 -3.43
N ARG A 219 -25.66 19.68 -4.30
CA ARG A 219 -25.86 20.01 -5.71
C ARG A 219 -26.63 18.91 -6.43
N GLU A 220 -26.18 17.66 -6.32
CA GLU A 220 -26.81 16.53 -6.99
C GLU A 220 -28.30 16.33 -6.61
N ILE A 221 -28.68 16.61 -5.35
CA ILE A 221 -30.09 16.56 -4.91
C ILE A 221 -30.92 17.65 -5.59
N ARG A 222 -30.40 18.87 -5.68
CA ARG A 222 -31.08 19.99 -6.35
C ARG A 222 -31.21 19.76 -7.86
N ASP A 223 -30.20 19.12 -8.45
CA ASP A 223 -30.17 18.78 -9.87
C ASP A 223 -31.00 17.52 -10.20
N GLY A 224 -31.56 16.84 -9.19
CA GLY A 224 -32.35 15.62 -9.37
C GLY A 224 -31.53 14.40 -9.81
N ASN A 225 -30.22 14.41 -9.59
CA ASN A 225 -29.26 13.39 -10.04
C ASN A 225 -28.38 12.93 -8.86
N LEU A 226 -29.00 12.61 -7.72
CA LEU A 226 -28.30 12.12 -6.53
C LEU A 226 -27.52 10.84 -6.83
N ARG A 227 -26.20 10.88 -6.60
CA ARG A 227 -25.31 9.73 -6.80
C ARG A 227 -24.65 9.32 -5.48
N GLY A 228 -24.05 8.13 -5.48
CA GLY A 228 -23.24 7.63 -4.36
C GLY A 228 -24.01 6.91 -3.24
N ASN A 229 -25.30 6.65 -3.38
CA ASN A 229 -26.13 5.91 -2.41
C ASN A 229 -26.82 4.69 -3.05
N CYS A 230 -26.10 3.97 -3.91
CA CYS A 230 -26.56 2.67 -4.37
C CYS A 230 -26.23 1.59 -3.33
N ASN A 231 -27.27 0.90 -2.85
CA ASN A 231 -27.16 -0.36 -2.15
C ASN A 231 -27.00 -1.46 -3.19
N ILE A 232 -26.03 -2.37 -3.04
CA ILE A 232 -25.92 -3.56 -3.88
C ILE A 232 -25.58 -4.78 -3.03
N VAL A 233 -26.17 -5.91 -3.40
CA VAL A 233 -25.86 -7.28 -2.97
C VAL A 233 -24.44 -7.61 -3.40
N ARG A 234 -23.53 -7.94 -2.47
CA ARG A 234 -22.17 -8.35 -2.83
C ARG A 234 -22.20 -9.52 -3.81
N PRO A 235 -21.29 -9.59 -4.80
CA PRO A 235 -21.18 -10.75 -5.66
C PRO A 235 -20.96 -12.00 -4.79
N ASN A 236 -21.90 -12.94 -4.87
CA ASN A 236 -21.83 -14.18 -4.13
C ASN A 236 -20.91 -15.14 -4.89
N TYR A 237 -19.62 -15.11 -4.55
CA TYR A 237 -18.66 -16.09 -5.07
C TYR A 237 -18.85 -17.41 -4.33
N LEU A 238 -19.32 -18.41 -5.05
CA LEU A 238 -19.56 -19.75 -4.52
C LEU A 238 -18.25 -20.51 -4.38
N HIS A 239 -17.99 -21.09 -3.22
CA HIS A 239 -16.85 -21.98 -3.04
C HIS A 239 -17.16 -23.35 -3.68
N ARG A 240 -16.60 -23.57 -4.88
CA ARG A 240 -16.78 -24.82 -5.66
C ARG A 240 -15.76 -25.91 -5.31
N GLY A 241 -14.95 -25.70 -4.26
CA GLY A 241 -13.92 -26.62 -3.80
C GLY A 241 -12.54 -26.37 -4.39
N VAL A 242 -11.51 -26.92 -3.74
CA VAL A 242 -10.10 -26.75 -4.14
C VAL A 242 -9.82 -27.39 -5.50
N ALA A 243 -10.43 -28.54 -5.79
CA ALA A 243 -10.29 -29.25 -7.07
C ALA A 243 -10.74 -28.37 -8.25
N TYR A 244 -11.87 -27.65 -8.10
CA TYR A 244 -12.37 -26.69 -9.07
C TYR A 244 -11.37 -25.58 -9.41
N MET A 245 -10.69 -25.04 -8.40
CA MET A 245 -9.67 -24.00 -8.63
C MET A 245 -8.52 -24.49 -9.52
N HIS A 246 -8.33 -25.80 -9.59
CA HIS A 246 -7.30 -26.48 -10.38
C HIS A 246 -7.81 -27.11 -11.69
N GLY A 247 -9.00 -26.73 -12.15
CA GLY A 247 -9.57 -27.20 -13.42
C GLY A 247 -10.19 -28.60 -13.35
N GLU A 248 -10.60 -29.04 -12.17
CA GLU A 248 -11.37 -30.28 -11.96
C GLU A 248 -12.85 -29.96 -11.65
N ASP A 249 -13.66 -31.00 -11.47
CA ASP A 249 -15.10 -30.84 -11.27
C ASP A 249 -15.44 -30.11 -9.95
N PRO A 250 -16.48 -29.26 -9.94
CA PRO A 250 -16.94 -28.59 -8.74
C PRO A 250 -17.53 -29.56 -7.71
N LEU A 251 -17.48 -29.17 -6.43
CA LEU A 251 -18.19 -29.88 -5.36
C LEU A 251 -19.71 -29.93 -5.64
N PRO A 252 -20.39 -31.04 -5.32
CA PRO A 252 -21.84 -31.16 -5.45
C PRO A 252 -22.59 -30.05 -4.70
N ASP A 253 -23.73 -29.59 -5.25
CA ASP A 253 -24.55 -28.52 -4.68
C ASP A 253 -24.97 -28.76 -3.20
N THR A 254 -25.00 -30.02 -2.77
CA THR A 254 -25.37 -30.44 -1.41
C THR A 254 -24.29 -30.19 -0.34
N VAL A 255 -23.03 -29.96 -0.75
CA VAL A 255 -21.86 -29.73 0.15
C VAL A 255 -21.33 -28.30 0.01
N GLN A 256 -22.03 -27.45 -0.75
CA GLN A 256 -21.63 -26.07 -0.96
C GLN A 256 -21.82 -25.26 0.33
N GLU A 257 -20.74 -25.10 1.08
CA GLU A 257 -20.67 -24.06 2.11
C GLU A 257 -20.83 -22.70 1.43
N LYS A 258 -21.82 -21.91 1.87
CA LYS A 258 -21.83 -20.47 1.61
C LYS A 258 -20.56 -19.90 2.22
N GLY A 259 -19.54 -19.67 1.38
CA GLY A 259 -18.24 -19.19 1.82
C GLY A 259 -18.33 -17.85 2.58
N VAL A 260 -17.31 -17.58 3.40
CA VAL A 260 -17.10 -16.40 4.28
C VAL A 260 -18.34 -15.55 4.56
N PHE A 261 -18.91 -15.81 5.74
CA PHE A 261 -19.94 -15.02 6.38
C PHE A 261 -19.49 -13.54 6.52
N ASP A 262 -20.07 -12.63 5.73
CA ASP A 262 -20.22 -11.24 6.17
C ASP A 262 -21.55 -11.17 6.95
N PRO A 263 -21.58 -10.64 8.18
CA PRO A 263 -22.75 -10.67 9.06
C PRO A 263 -23.97 -9.86 8.58
N TYR A 264 -23.98 -9.34 7.35
CA TYR A 264 -25.03 -8.45 6.83
C TYR A 264 -25.69 -8.90 5.51
N VAL A 265 -25.97 -10.19 5.31
CA VAL A 265 -26.53 -10.68 4.03
C VAL A 265 -27.84 -11.45 4.20
N ASN A 266 -28.96 -10.79 3.87
CA ASN A 266 -30.19 -11.44 3.44
C ASN A 266 -30.98 -10.46 2.58
N VAL A 267 -30.76 -10.45 1.27
CA VAL A 267 -31.63 -9.73 0.34
C VAL A 267 -31.65 -10.42 -1.03
N SER A 268 -32.84 -10.64 -1.59
CA SER A 268 -33.07 -11.32 -2.88
C SER A 268 -32.83 -10.41 -4.10
N ARG A 269 -32.81 -11.04 -5.28
CA ARG A 269 -32.50 -10.45 -6.59
C ARG A 269 -33.54 -9.39 -7.03
N GLU A 270 -34.71 -9.34 -6.41
CA GLU A 270 -35.74 -8.32 -6.66
C GLU A 270 -35.42 -6.93 -6.04
N ASP A 271 -34.44 -6.83 -5.13
CA ASP A 271 -34.11 -5.56 -4.44
C ASP A 271 -33.02 -4.72 -5.15
N TYR A 272 -32.59 -5.13 -6.35
CA TYR A 272 -31.61 -4.38 -7.17
C TYR A 272 -32.07 -2.96 -7.53
N PHE A 273 -33.37 -2.72 -7.48
CA PHE A 273 -33.98 -1.40 -7.59
C PHE A 273 -34.87 -1.18 -6.38
N GLN A 274 -34.28 -0.87 -5.22
CA GLN A 274 -35.03 -0.12 -4.21
C GLN A 274 -35.66 1.08 -4.94
N LYS A 275 -37.00 1.08 -5.08
CA LYS A 275 -37.78 2.18 -5.63
C LYS A 275 -37.12 3.46 -5.15
N ALA A 276 -36.56 4.25 -6.08
CA ALA A 276 -35.75 5.41 -5.77
C ALA A 276 -36.49 6.23 -4.72
N THR A 277 -36.06 6.14 -3.47
CA THR A 277 -36.73 6.84 -2.38
C THR A 277 -36.50 8.31 -2.69
N THR A 278 -37.58 9.00 -3.04
CA THR A 278 -37.51 10.33 -3.66
C THR A 278 -37.00 11.33 -2.63
N TRP A 279 -35.70 11.58 -2.62
CA TRP A 279 -35.09 12.64 -1.83
C TRP A 279 -34.77 13.82 -2.75
N LYS A 280 -35.62 14.85 -2.69
CA LYS A 280 -35.54 16.05 -3.52
C LYS A 280 -35.42 17.30 -2.66
N ALA A 281 -34.81 18.33 -3.22
CA ALA A 281 -34.85 19.68 -2.62
C ALA A 281 -36.25 20.30 -2.79
N ASN A 282 -36.56 21.27 -1.93
CA ASN A 282 -37.74 22.12 -2.08
C ASN A 282 -37.50 23.15 -3.21
N GLU A 283 -38.57 23.84 -3.65
CA GLU A 283 -38.51 24.83 -4.74
C GLU A 283 -37.55 26.00 -4.46
N ASP A 284 -37.38 26.37 -3.20
CA ASP A 284 -36.42 27.39 -2.74
C ASP A 284 -34.96 26.88 -2.68
N GLY A 285 -34.72 25.61 -3.00
CA GLY A 285 -33.41 24.95 -2.94
C GLY A 285 -33.04 24.41 -1.56
N SER A 286 -33.90 24.55 -0.55
CA SER A 286 -33.67 23.98 0.78
C SER A 286 -33.77 22.45 0.76
N ILE A 287 -32.93 21.78 1.55
CA ILE A 287 -32.84 20.32 1.58
C ILE A 287 -33.34 19.83 2.94
N ARG A 288 -34.39 19.02 2.93
CA ARG A 288 -34.85 18.30 4.13
C ARG A 288 -33.89 17.16 4.46
N CYS A 289 -33.71 16.89 5.75
CA CYS A 289 -33.03 15.70 6.22
C CYS A 289 -33.68 14.47 5.56
N PRO A 290 -32.88 13.50 5.05
CA PRO A 290 -33.44 12.37 4.33
C PRO A 290 -34.34 11.52 5.23
N PRO A 291 -35.19 10.66 4.65
CA PRO A 291 -36.00 9.73 5.42
C PRO A 291 -35.12 8.62 6.04
N LYS A 292 -35.73 7.79 6.91
CA LYS A 292 -34.99 6.82 7.73
C LYS A 292 -34.27 5.75 6.90
N GLU A 293 -34.81 5.40 5.74
CA GLU A 293 -34.27 4.41 4.81
C GLU A 293 -32.90 4.85 4.25
N LEU A 294 -32.66 6.16 4.18
CA LEU A 294 -31.38 6.74 3.76
C LEU A 294 -30.52 7.18 4.97
N GLY A 295 -30.92 6.84 6.20
CA GLY A 295 -30.19 7.12 7.45
C GLY A 295 -30.52 8.46 8.11
N GLY A 296 -31.48 9.23 7.58
CA GLY A 296 -31.90 10.51 8.17
C GLY A 296 -33.15 10.41 9.05
N CYS A 297 -33.67 11.56 9.50
CA CYS A 297 -34.87 11.62 10.33
C CYS A 297 -36.14 12.09 9.62
N GLY A 298 -36.05 12.69 8.43
CA GLY A 298 -37.19 13.28 7.69
C GLY A 298 -37.84 14.53 8.30
N LYS A 299 -37.35 15.02 9.45
CA LYS A 299 -38.09 15.95 10.34
C LYS A 299 -37.63 17.41 10.33
N SER A 300 -36.45 17.73 9.82
CA SER A 300 -35.89 19.10 9.81
C SER A 300 -35.22 19.41 8.49
N LEU A 301 -35.06 20.70 8.19
CA LEU A 301 -34.15 21.15 7.15
C LEU A 301 -32.70 20.88 7.58
N LEU A 302 -31.81 20.72 6.61
CA LEU A 302 -30.38 20.64 6.84
C LEU A 302 -29.79 22.05 6.80
N ASP A 303 -29.23 22.47 7.94
CA ASP A 303 -28.64 23.79 8.13
C ASP A 303 -27.23 23.82 7.54
N LEU A 304 -26.87 24.92 6.87
CA LEU A 304 -25.49 25.12 6.42
C LEU A 304 -24.59 25.39 7.64
N LYS A 305 -23.48 24.66 7.74
CA LYS A 305 -22.48 24.81 8.80
C LYS A 305 -21.08 24.88 8.20
N HIS A 306 -20.12 25.39 8.99
CA HIS A 306 -18.71 25.45 8.63
C HIS A 306 -17.82 24.83 9.72
N LEU A 307 -16.67 24.27 9.33
CA LEU A 307 -15.68 23.67 10.26
C LEU A 307 -14.52 24.61 10.49
N CYS A 308 -14.04 25.23 9.42
CA CYS A 308 -12.94 26.19 9.45
C CYS A 308 -13.40 27.54 10.01
N PRO A 309 -12.49 28.44 10.43
CA PRO A 309 -12.86 29.78 10.84
C PRO A 309 -13.64 30.53 9.75
N GLU A 310 -14.55 31.42 10.17
CA GLU A 310 -15.42 32.13 9.24
C GLU A 310 -14.60 32.93 8.21
N ASN A 311 -14.98 32.76 6.93
CA ASN A 311 -14.34 33.39 5.77
C ASN A 311 -12.85 33.06 5.60
N TRP A 312 -12.33 32.01 6.24
CA TRP A 312 -10.93 31.62 6.14
C TRP A 312 -10.51 31.34 4.70
N VAL A 313 -11.28 30.51 3.97
CA VAL A 313 -11.00 30.13 2.58
C VAL A 313 -10.99 31.35 1.65
N ALA A 314 -12.01 32.22 1.76
CA ALA A 314 -12.10 33.42 0.94
C ALA A 314 -10.94 34.39 1.20
N LYS A 315 -10.60 34.65 2.48
CA LYS A 315 -9.44 35.47 2.86
C LYS A 315 -8.13 34.87 2.39
N LEU A 316 -8.01 33.54 2.44
CA LEU A 316 -6.85 32.82 1.94
C LEU A 316 -6.71 32.97 0.43
N LEU A 317 -7.81 32.87 -0.32
CA LEU A 317 -7.81 33.09 -1.77
C LEU A 317 -7.34 34.50 -2.12
N THR A 318 -7.89 35.54 -1.48
CA THR A 318 -7.46 36.93 -1.71
C THR A 318 -5.95 37.10 -1.50
N LYS A 319 -5.42 36.61 -0.37
CA LYS A 319 -3.97 36.67 -0.09
C LYS A 319 -3.13 35.88 -1.09
N ALA A 320 -3.61 34.70 -1.49
CA ALA A 320 -2.93 33.86 -2.46
C ALA A 320 -2.84 34.55 -3.83
N GLU A 321 -3.92 35.21 -4.26
CA GLU A 321 -3.97 35.97 -5.50
C GLU A 321 -3.06 37.20 -5.44
N GLU A 322 -3.11 37.98 -4.36
CA GLU A 322 -2.19 39.11 -4.13
C GLU A 322 -0.73 38.68 -4.26
N ILE A 323 -0.31 37.62 -3.54
CA ILE A 323 1.06 37.11 -3.63
C ILE A 323 1.39 36.63 -5.04
N SER A 324 0.46 35.96 -5.72
CA SER A 324 0.68 35.47 -7.08
C SER A 324 0.95 36.57 -8.12
N THR A 325 0.52 37.81 -7.86
CA THR A 325 0.82 38.96 -8.74
C THR A 325 2.23 39.51 -8.55
N VAL A 326 2.79 39.39 -7.34
CA VAL A 326 4.13 39.90 -6.99
C VAL A 326 5.22 38.87 -7.30
N VAL A 327 4.80 37.61 -7.44
CA VAL A 327 5.67 36.46 -7.58
C VAL A 327 5.54 35.90 -8.98
N GLU A 328 6.63 35.88 -9.75
CA GLU A 328 6.65 35.13 -11.01
C GLU A 328 6.32 33.65 -10.73
N LEU A 329 5.21 33.14 -11.23
CA LEU A 329 4.92 31.72 -11.07
C LEU A 329 5.90 30.91 -11.95
N PRO A 330 6.25 29.67 -11.56
CA PRO A 330 7.10 28.82 -12.39
C PRO A 330 6.50 28.70 -13.80
N GLN A 331 7.30 28.91 -14.84
CA GLN A 331 6.91 28.50 -16.18
C GLN A 331 6.95 26.98 -16.21
N ILE A 332 5.80 26.32 -16.12
CA ILE A 332 5.72 24.90 -16.45
C ILE A 332 6.11 24.80 -17.93
N PRO A 333 7.10 23.97 -18.31
CA PRO A 333 7.32 23.67 -19.72
C PRO A 333 5.99 23.18 -20.29
N VAL A 334 5.38 23.99 -21.16
CA VAL A 334 4.23 23.54 -21.94
C VAL A 334 4.65 22.23 -22.58
N ALA A 335 3.75 21.24 -22.60
CA ALA A 335 3.96 19.97 -23.29
C ALA A 335 4.04 20.19 -24.82
N THR A 336 5.04 20.94 -25.27
CA THR A 336 5.48 20.95 -26.66
C THR A 336 6.25 19.67 -26.90
N GLN A 337 5.98 19.02 -28.03
CA GLN A 337 6.41 17.67 -28.42
C GLN A 337 7.92 17.41 -28.44
N ASP A 338 8.78 18.38 -28.14
CA ASP A 338 10.24 18.24 -28.19
C ASP A 338 10.88 18.23 -26.79
N THR A 339 10.72 17.13 -26.06
CA THR A 339 11.66 16.78 -24.99
C THR A 339 12.90 16.14 -25.58
N LYS A 340 13.91 16.97 -25.92
CA LYS A 340 15.29 16.54 -26.24
C LYS A 340 15.94 15.67 -25.14
N CYS A 341 15.31 15.47 -23.98
CA CYS A 341 15.80 14.64 -22.87
C CYS A 341 15.45 13.15 -22.98
N CYS A 342 14.55 12.76 -23.89
CA CYS A 342 14.17 11.36 -24.13
C CYS A 342 14.75 10.83 -25.46
N ASP A 343 15.77 11.49 -25.99
CA ASP A 343 16.45 11.08 -27.21
C ASP A 343 17.41 9.91 -26.88
N PRO A 344 17.11 8.67 -27.30
CA PRO A 344 17.99 7.53 -27.06
C PRO A 344 19.38 7.75 -27.70
N GLU A 345 19.49 8.64 -28.68
CA GLU A 345 20.75 8.93 -29.38
C GLU A 345 21.73 9.79 -28.55
N LYS A 346 21.28 10.43 -27.46
CA LYS A 346 22.12 11.34 -26.65
C LYS A 346 22.40 10.89 -25.22
N SER A 347 21.55 10.05 -24.61
CA SER A 347 21.74 9.59 -23.23
C SER A 347 20.96 8.30 -22.94
N THR A 348 21.56 7.15 -23.25
CA THR A 348 20.96 5.83 -22.96
C THR A 348 21.07 5.41 -21.49
N GLU A 349 21.95 6.03 -20.70
CA GLU A 349 22.30 5.53 -19.36
C GLU A 349 21.18 5.70 -18.33
N ASN A 350 20.35 6.74 -18.46
CA ASN A 350 19.27 7.09 -17.52
C ASN A 350 17.88 6.87 -18.10
N LEU A 351 17.74 6.00 -19.10
CA LEU A 351 16.46 5.66 -19.71
C LEU A 351 16.24 4.15 -19.65
N ARG A 352 14.98 3.73 -19.44
CA ARG A 352 14.58 2.32 -19.50
C ARG A 352 13.44 2.16 -20.49
N LYS A 353 13.67 1.38 -21.55
CA LYS A 353 12.58 1.01 -22.47
C LYS A 353 11.53 0.21 -21.70
N ALA A 354 10.27 0.63 -21.77
CA ALA A 354 9.15 -0.01 -21.09
C ALA A 354 7.92 -0.22 -22.00
N ALA A 355 7.88 0.38 -23.19
CA ALA A 355 6.80 0.15 -24.16
C ALA A 355 7.33 0.16 -25.60
N SER A 356 6.47 -0.20 -26.56
CA SER A 356 6.75 -0.17 -28.00
C SER A 356 5.53 0.31 -28.80
N ARG A 357 5.15 1.57 -28.58
CA ARG A 357 4.08 2.30 -29.28
C ARG A 357 4.63 3.01 -30.53
N SER A 358 3.87 3.02 -31.61
CA SER A 358 4.24 3.68 -32.87
C SER A 358 3.79 5.14 -32.95
N ASP A 359 2.82 5.53 -32.12
CA ASP A 359 2.14 6.83 -32.12
C ASP A 359 2.62 7.76 -30.99
N SER A 360 3.60 7.34 -30.19
CA SER A 360 4.07 8.07 -29.02
C SER A 360 5.57 7.90 -28.76
N ASN A 361 6.19 8.93 -28.19
CA ASN A 361 7.61 8.98 -27.82
C ASN A 361 7.88 8.60 -26.34
N ASP A 362 6.85 8.22 -25.59
CA ASP A 362 6.89 7.85 -24.17
C ASP A 362 7.31 6.38 -23.91
N ASN A 363 7.98 5.74 -24.88
CA ASN A 363 8.39 4.34 -24.80
C ASN A 363 9.51 4.08 -23.78
N TYR A 364 10.20 5.13 -23.36
CA TYR A 364 11.31 5.08 -22.41
C TYR A 364 10.96 5.87 -21.14
N LEU A 365 11.09 5.20 -19.99
CA LEU A 365 10.93 5.83 -18.68
C LEU A 365 12.26 6.42 -18.21
N TYR A 366 12.19 7.57 -17.52
CA TYR A 366 13.35 8.14 -16.84
C TYR A 366 13.79 7.23 -15.69
N CYS A 367 15.07 6.87 -15.73
CA CYS A 367 15.66 5.84 -14.88
C CYS A 367 17.05 6.24 -14.32
N PRO A 368 17.13 7.28 -13.48
CA PRO A 368 18.41 7.74 -12.91
C PRO A 368 18.97 6.79 -11.85
N ARG A 369 20.24 6.95 -11.47
CA ARG A 369 20.81 6.31 -10.27
C ARG A 369 20.69 7.23 -9.06
N SER A 370 20.50 6.66 -7.88
CA SER A 370 20.41 7.44 -6.63
C SER A 370 21.71 8.18 -6.26
N THR A 371 22.86 7.74 -6.77
CA THR A 371 24.18 8.35 -6.51
C THR A 371 24.48 9.55 -7.38
N ASP A 372 23.69 9.76 -8.42
CA ASP A 372 23.86 10.87 -9.35
C ASP A 372 23.35 12.13 -8.62
N ASN A 373 24.24 12.83 -7.93
CA ASN A 373 23.91 14.07 -7.21
C ASN A 373 23.76 15.25 -8.19
N ASN A 374 23.04 15.06 -9.32
CA ASN A 374 22.86 16.09 -10.32
C ASN A 374 21.66 16.99 -9.95
N PRO A 375 21.86 18.30 -9.72
CA PRO A 375 20.76 19.24 -9.46
C PRO A 375 19.69 19.28 -10.57
N GLU A 376 20.04 18.87 -11.80
CA GLU A 376 19.11 18.78 -12.92
C GLU A 376 18.13 17.61 -12.80
N ASP A 377 18.44 16.57 -12.02
CA ASP A 377 17.60 15.38 -11.88
C ASP A 377 16.25 15.71 -11.24
N LEU A 378 16.21 16.64 -10.29
CA LEU A 378 14.95 17.11 -9.71
C LEU A 378 14.09 17.84 -10.75
N GLU A 379 14.71 18.57 -11.68
CA GLU A 379 13.98 19.26 -12.74
C GLU A 379 13.50 18.27 -13.81
N HIS A 380 14.30 17.24 -14.12
CA HIS A 380 13.88 16.12 -14.96
C HIS A 380 12.69 15.39 -14.33
N PHE A 381 12.79 15.03 -13.05
CA PHE A 381 11.72 14.43 -12.28
C PHE A 381 10.43 15.23 -12.42
N LYS A 382 10.46 16.54 -12.15
CA LYS A 382 9.27 17.41 -12.24
C LYS A 382 8.59 17.40 -13.60
N ARG A 383 9.37 17.40 -14.69
CA ARG A 383 8.82 17.37 -16.05
C ARG A 383 8.08 16.07 -16.35
N HIS A 384 8.68 14.92 -16.00
CA HIS A 384 8.04 13.61 -16.15
C HIS A 384 6.83 13.48 -15.21
N TRP A 385 6.97 13.93 -13.96
CA TRP A 385 5.93 13.84 -12.94
C TRP A 385 4.67 14.64 -13.30
N THR A 386 4.85 15.85 -13.87
CA THR A 386 3.73 16.70 -14.34
C THR A 386 2.96 16.04 -15.49
N LYS A 387 3.61 15.19 -16.30
CA LYS A 387 2.97 14.43 -17.37
C LYS A 387 2.25 13.16 -16.89
N GLY A 388 2.43 12.77 -15.62
CA GLY A 388 1.94 11.50 -15.12
C GLY A 388 2.76 10.29 -15.60
N GLU A 389 4.05 10.48 -15.88
CA GLU A 389 4.96 9.41 -16.28
C GLU A 389 5.66 8.80 -15.04
N PRO A 390 5.70 7.46 -14.90
CA PRO A 390 6.40 6.81 -13.79
C PRO A 390 7.92 6.92 -13.93
N ILE A 391 8.61 6.85 -12.79
CA ILE A 391 10.07 7.03 -12.73
C ILE A 391 10.69 5.88 -11.94
N ILE A 392 11.85 5.39 -12.37
CA ILE A 392 12.54 4.27 -11.72
C ILE A 392 13.92 4.73 -11.24
N VAL A 393 14.12 4.88 -9.94
CA VAL A 393 15.44 5.24 -9.40
C VAL A 393 16.19 3.99 -8.99
N ARG A 394 17.39 3.82 -9.54
CA ARG A 394 18.25 2.66 -9.28
C ARG A 394 19.12 2.87 -8.03
N ASP A 395 19.55 1.76 -7.45
CA ASP A 395 20.60 1.70 -6.44
C ASP A 395 20.29 2.47 -5.14
N VAL A 396 19.00 2.65 -4.79
CA VAL A 396 18.60 3.49 -3.65
C VAL A 396 18.97 2.91 -2.28
N ILE A 397 19.16 1.60 -2.21
CA ILE A 397 19.57 0.92 -0.96
C ILE A 397 21.08 0.95 -0.73
N GLU A 398 21.89 1.20 -1.76
CA GLU A 398 23.36 1.21 -1.64
C GLU A 398 23.86 2.34 -0.74
N GLY A 399 23.14 3.47 -0.72
CA GLY A 399 23.41 4.62 0.14
C GLY A 399 22.98 4.44 1.61
N THR A 400 22.35 3.32 1.97
CA THR A 400 21.82 3.09 3.32
C THR A 400 22.83 2.41 4.25
N THR A 401 22.41 2.11 5.50
CA THR A 401 23.27 1.43 6.46
C THR A 401 23.47 -0.06 6.17
N GLY A 402 22.69 -0.65 5.25
CA GLY A 402 22.72 -2.05 4.90
C GLY A 402 22.13 -2.96 5.98
N LEU A 403 21.03 -2.53 6.63
CA LEU A 403 20.24 -3.41 7.50
C LEU A 403 19.65 -4.56 6.67
N SER A 404 19.44 -5.71 7.31
CA SER A 404 18.80 -6.82 6.62
C SER A 404 17.28 -6.64 6.58
N TRP A 405 16.75 -6.77 5.35
CA TRP A 405 15.33 -6.80 5.01
C TRP A 405 14.83 -8.22 4.75
N GLU A 406 15.63 -9.23 5.10
CA GLU A 406 15.19 -10.62 5.11
C GLU A 406 13.95 -10.75 6.02
N PRO A 407 12.87 -11.41 5.57
CA PRO A 407 11.63 -11.47 6.32
C PRO A 407 11.80 -12.01 7.75
N MET A 408 12.69 -12.99 7.96
CA MET A 408 12.99 -13.53 9.29
C MET A 408 13.71 -12.53 10.22
N VAL A 409 14.47 -11.58 9.66
CA VAL A 409 15.10 -10.49 10.43
C VAL A 409 14.10 -9.40 10.81
N MET A 410 13.15 -9.09 9.93
CA MET A 410 12.05 -8.20 10.28
C MET A 410 11.14 -8.84 11.34
N TRP A 411 10.83 -10.12 11.16
CA TRP A 411 9.94 -10.90 12.04
C TRP A 411 10.41 -11.02 13.48
N ARG A 412 11.70 -11.26 13.71
CA ARG A 412 12.24 -11.39 15.08
C ARG A 412 12.02 -10.15 15.96
N VAL A 413 11.90 -8.96 15.36
CA VAL A 413 11.60 -7.72 16.07
C VAL A 413 10.18 -7.75 16.62
N LEU A 414 9.26 -8.29 15.81
CA LEU A 414 7.83 -8.36 16.10
C LEU A 414 7.53 -9.30 17.25
N ARG A 415 8.23 -10.44 17.34
CA ARG A 415 8.13 -11.36 18.49
C ARG A 415 8.46 -10.72 19.84
N VAL A 416 9.29 -9.68 19.85
CA VAL A 416 9.75 -9.01 21.07
C VAL A 416 8.99 -7.71 21.33
N SER A 417 8.39 -7.13 20.31
CA SER A 417 7.53 -5.96 20.45
C SER A 417 6.27 -6.33 21.25
N LYS A 418 5.91 -5.49 22.22
CA LYS A 418 4.64 -5.61 22.96
C LYS A 418 3.43 -5.41 22.03
N ALA A 419 3.62 -4.81 20.85
CA ALA A 419 2.58 -4.48 19.90
C ALA A 419 2.13 -5.66 19.02
N SER A 420 2.86 -6.78 18.99
CA SER A 420 2.58 -7.90 18.07
C SER A 420 3.13 -9.25 18.55
N LYS A 421 2.54 -9.86 19.57
CA LYS A 421 2.76 -11.31 19.85
C LYS A 421 1.98 -12.15 18.82
N LEU A 422 2.38 -12.09 17.56
CA LEU A 422 1.75 -12.85 16.50
C LEU A 422 2.47 -14.20 16.40
N SER A 423 1.79 -15.31 16.70
CA SER A 423 2.23 -16.65 16.27
C SER A 423 1.76 -16.93 14.84
N GLN A 424 0.62 -16.34 14.47
CA GLN A 424 -0.01 -16.46 13.16
C GLN A 424 -0.08 -15.10 12.46
N VAL A 425 -0.07 -15.14 11.13
CA VAL A 425 -0.31 -13.99 10.25
C VAL A 425 -1.49 -14.29 9.33
N LYS A 426 -2.33 -13.27 9.11
CA LYS A 426 -3.36 -13.26 8.08
C LYS A 426 -2.70 -12.91 6.76
N VAL A 427 -2.76 -13.81 5.80
CA VAL A 427 -2.18 -13.65 4.45
C VAL A 427 -3.25 -13.93 3.41
N ILE A 428 -3.03 -13.47 2.19
CA ILE A 428 -3.90 -13.75 1.06
C ILE A 428 -3.28 -14.88 0.24
N ASP A 429 -4.04 -15.93 -0.02
CA ASP A 429 -3.74 -16.91 -1.06
C ASP A 429 -4.06 -16.29 -2.43
N CYS A 430 -3.05 -16.17 -3.29
CA CYS A 430 -3.18 -15.51 -4.59
C CYS A 430 -4.00 -16.31 -5.61
N LEU A 431 -4.20 -17.62 -5.44
CA LEU A 431 -5.05 -18.45 -6.32
C LEU A 431 -6.51 -18.27 -5.96
N SER A 432 -6.86 -18.45 -4.69
CA SER A 432 -8.23 -18.33 -4.20
C SER A 432 -8.66 -16.88 -3.99
N CYS A 433 -7.72 -15.93 -3.87
CA CYS A 433 -7.94 -14.55 -3.45
C CYS A 433 -8.56 -14.41 -2.05
N CYS A 434 -8.44 -15.44 -1.19
CA CYS A 434 -9.01 -15.48 0.14
C CYS A 434 -7.97 -15.18 1.23
N GLU A 435 -8.40 -14.57 2.33
CA GLU A 435 -7.59 -14.45 3.54
C GLU A 435 -7.50 -15.81 4.23
N VAL A 436 -6.30 -16.23 4.59
CA VAL A 436 -5.98 -17.46 5.33
C VAL A 436 -5.04 -17.13 6.49
N GLU A 437 -5.17 -17.87 7.59
CA GLU A 437 -4.26 -17.77 8.73
C GLU A 437 -3.19 -18.85 8.65
N ILE A 438 -1.93 -18.44 8.80
CA ILE A 438 -0.76 -19.34 8.75
C ILE A 438 0.22 -18.99 9.86
N ASP A 439 0.90 -20.00 10.39
CA ASP A 439 2.01 -19.77 11.31
C ASP A 439 3.07 -18.90 10.63
N SER A 440 3.55 -17.87 11.35
CA SER A 440 4.45 -16.88 10.76
C SER A 440 5.79 -17.50 10.35
N HIS A 441 6.30 -18.48 11.10
CA HIS A 441 7.53 -19.17 10.72
C HIS A 441 7.32 -19.98 9.43
N GLN A 442 6.19 -20.67 9.29
CA GLN A 442 5.85 -21.37 8.06
C GLN A 442 5.73 -20.43 6.85
N PHE A 443 5.13 -19.25 7.02
CA PHE A 443 5.06 -18.24 5.96
C PHE A 443 6.45 -17.76 5.53
N PHE A 444 7.30 -17.37 6.48
CA PHE A 444 8.63 -16.86 6.13
C PHE A 444 9.61 -17.93 5.66
N THR A 445 9.43 -19.19 6.07
CA THR A 445 10.17 -20.33 5.51
C THR A 445 9.71 -20.59 4.07
N GLY A 446 8.39 -20.61 3.84
CA GLY A 446 7.81 -20.77 2.51
C GLY A 446 8.18 -19.66 1.53
N TYR A 447 8.46 -18.45 2.01
CA TYR A 447 9.00 -17.36 1.19
C TYR A 447 10.35 -17.71 0.55
N VAL A 448 11.21 -18.43 1.27
CA VAL A 448 12.56 -18.80 0.81
C VAL A 448 12.51 -20.11 0.03
N ASP A 449 11.85 -21.11 0.58
CA ASP A 449 11.88 -22.48 0.09
C ASP A 449 10.82 -22.77 -0.98
N GLY A 450 9.76 -21.94 -1.05
CA GLY A 450 8.57 -22.20 -1.83
C GLY A 450 7.54 -23.05 -1.08
N ARG A 451 6.29 -22.99 -1.53
CA ARG A 451 5.18 -23.83 -1.06
C ARG A 451 4.37 -24.35 -2.24
N MET A 452 3.65 -25.44 -2.02
CA MET A 452 2.83 -26.05 -3.05
C MET A 452 1.59 -26.72 -2.47
N TYR A 453 0.52 -26.73 -3.25
CA TYR A 453 -0.65 -27.56 -3.00
C TYR A 453 -0.29 -29.06 -3.18
N THR A 454 -1.20 -29.94 -2.75
CA THR A 454 -1.04 -31.40 -2.87
C THR A 454 -0.84 -31.88 -4.31
N ASN A 455 -1.37 -31.14 -5.30
CA ASN A 455 -1.19 -31.40 -6.73
C ASN A 455 0.10 -30.79 -7.32
N MET A 456 1.01 -30.30 -6.48
CA MET A 456 2.27 -29.63 -6.84
C MET A 456 2.14 -28.24 -7.49
N TRP A 457 0.92 -27.68 -7.59
CA TRP A 457 0.75 -26.28 -7.99
C TRP A 457 1.42 -25.35 -6.96
N PRO A 458 2.16 -24.30 -7.36
CA PRO A 458 2.73 -23.34 -6.43
C PRO A 458 1.66 -22.66 -5.56
N GLU A 459 1.83 -22.75 -4.25
CA GLU A 459 0.97 -22.04 -3.28
C GLU A 459 1.59 -20.67 -3.01
N MET A 460 0.99 -19.63 -3.61
CA MET A 460 1.52 -18.27 -3.60
C MET A 460 0.79 -17.44 -2.54
N LEU A 461 1.51 -17.05 -1.49
CA LEU A 461 0.94 -16.29 -0.37
C LEU A 461 1.46 -14.85 -0.37
N LYS A 462 0.60 -13.91 0.05
CA LYS A 462 0.92 -12.49 0.21
C LYS A 462 0.48 -11.97 1.58
N LEU A 463 1.41 -11.37 2.30
CA LEU A 463 1.15 -10.46 3.41
C LEU A 463 1.09 -9.02 2.86
N LYS A 464 -0.10 -8.44 2.81
CA LYS A 464 -0.37 -7.09 2.29
C LYS A 464 -0.50 -6.07 3.43
N ASP A 465 -0.11 -4.82 3.19
CA ASP A 465 -0.38 -3.66 4.05
C ASP A 465 0.07 -3.84 5.51
N TRP A 466 1.16 -4.58 5.74
CA TRP A 466 1.65 -4.82 7.09
C TRP A 466 2.59 -3.68 7.54
N PRO A 467 2.47 -3.15 8.78
CA PRO A 467 1.46 -3.47 9.79
C PRO A 467 0.06 -2.91 9.45
N PRO A 468 -1.02 -3.67 9.73
CA PRO A 468 -2.39 -3.29 9.34
C PRO A 468 -2.97 -2.12 10.16
N TYR A 469 -2.62 -2.01 11.45
CA TYR A 469 -3.22 -1.03 12.36
C TYR A 469 -2.21 -0.09 13.02
N ASN A 470 -0.97 -0.54 13.18
CA ASN A 470 0.09 0.24 13.83
C ASN A 470 0.90 0.98 12.78
N ARG A 471 1.55 2.07 13.18
CA ARG A 471 2.52 2.74 12.29
C ARG A 471 3.74 1.84 12.10
N PHE A 472 4.29 1.84 10.90
CA PHE A 472 5.50 1.06 10.60
C PHE A 472 6.67 1.38 11.53
N GLU A 473 6.85 2.67 11.84
CA GLU A 473 7.88 3.16 12.77
C GLU A 473 7.68 2.73 14.23
N GLU A 474 6.47 2.37 14.65
CA GLU A 474 6.21 1.81 15.98
C GLU A 474 6.59 0.33 16.06
N CYS A 475 6.38 -0.41 14.96
CA CYS A 475 6.67 -1.84 14.89
C CYS A 475 8.14 -2.13 14.55
N LEU A 476 8.72 -1.40 13.59
CA LEU A 476 10.07 -1.57 13.06
C LEU A 476 10.80 -0.21 12.96
N PRO A 477 11.07 0.48 14.09
CA PRO A 477 11.58 1.85 14.09
C PRO A 477 12.86 2.04 13.29
N ARG A 478 13.81 1.10 13.38
CA ARG A 478 15.09 1.24 12.67
C ARG A 478 15.01 0.92 11.19
N HIS A 479 14.15 -0.02 10.80
CA HIS A 479 13.85 -0.26 9.39
C HIS A 479 13.12 0.95 8.80
N ALA A 480 12.24 1.60 9.56
CA ALA A 480 11.57 2.83 9.13
C ALA A 480 12.58 3.95 8.83
N ASP A 481 13.55 4.16 9.72
CA ASP A 481 14.62 5.14 9.49
C ASP A 481 15.46 4.81 8.27
N GLU A 482 15.80 3.54 8.07
CA GLU A 482 16.58 3.13 6.90
C GLU A 482 15.80 3.29 5.59
N PHE A 483 14.54 2.85 5.56
CA PHE A 483 13.68 3.02 4.39
C PHE A 483 13.51 4.49 4.04
N ILE A 484 13.23 5.37 5.02
CA ILE A 484 13.11 6.82 4.77
C ILE A 484 14.43 7.41 4.25
N SER A 485 15.58 6.88 4.69
CA SER A 485 16.89 7.31 4.16
C SER A 485 17.16 6.85 2.72
N ALA A 486 16.51 5.76 2.27
CA ALA A 486 16.58 5.25 0.89
C ALA A 486 15.62 5.95 -0.08
N LEU A 487 14.71 6.79 0.39
CA LEU A 487 13.74 7.40 -0.51
C LEU A 487 14.44 8.35 -1.49
N PRO A 488 14.21 8.22 -2.82
CA PRO A 488 14.68 9.19 -3.80
C PRO A 488 13.78 10.44 -3.84
N PHE A 489 14.25 11.55 -4.39
CA PHE A 489 13.48 12.80 -4.53
C PHE A 489 12.78 13.21 -3.24
N ARG A 490 13.55 13.27 -2.15
CA ARG A 490 13.05 13.49 -0.78
C ARG A 490 12.31 14.81 -0.60
N GLU A 491 12.44 15.76 -1.52
CA GLU A 491 11.57 16.93 -1.60
C GLU A 491 10.08 16.56 -1.61
N TYR A 492 9.76 15.45 -2.29
CA TYR A 492 8.41 14.89 -2.47
C TYR A 492 8.16 13.70 -1.57
N THR A 493 9.11 12.78 -1.45
CA THR A 493 8.87 11.48 -0.81
C THR A 493 9.11 11.48 0.69
N ASP A 494 9.83 12.45 1.26
CA ASP A 494 10.09 12.49 2.71
C ASP A 494 8.77 12.73 3.48
N PRO A 495 8.29 11.74 4.26
CA PRO A 495 6.99 11.83 4.94
C PRO A 495 7.04 12.65 6.23
N ARG A 496 8.25 13.07 6.65
CA ARG A 496 8.45 13.82 7.90
C ARG A 496 8.46 15.32 7.65
N SER A 497 9.10 15.73 6.55
CA SER A 497 9.43 17.16 6.35
C SER A 497 9.65 17.57 4.88
N GLY A 498 9.32 16.70 3.91
CA GLY A 498 9.48 17.01 2.49
C GLY A 498 8.84 18.37 2.12
N PRO A 499 9.61 19.34 1.59
CA PRO A 499 9.08 20.67 1.31
C PRO A 499 7.95 20.68 0.30
N LEU A 500 7.95 19.76 -0.67
CA LEU A 500 6.93 19.62 -1.71
C LEU A 500 5.91 18.53 -1.39
N ASN A 501 6.12 17.67 -0.39
CA ASN A 501 5.08 16.77 0.08
C ASN A 501 3.98 17.56 0.80
N ILE A 502 2.78 17.68 0.22
CA ILE A 502 1.73 18.49 0.86
C ILE A 502 1.08 17.78 2.04
N ALA A 503 1.22 16.45 2.15
CA ALA A 503 0.66 15.68 3.27
C ALA A 503 1.30 16.07 4.61
N VAL A 504 2.57 16.51 4.62
CA VAL A 504 3.27 16.91 5.85
C VAL A 504 2.88 18.31 6.34
N LYS A 505 2.09 19.05 5.55
CA LYS A 505 1.62 20.42 5.84
C LYS A 505 0.38 20.45 6.74
N LEU A 506 -0.24 19.30 7.01
CA LEU A 506 -1.30 19.21 7.99
C LEU A 506 -0.77 19.58 9.40
N PRO A 507 -1.58 20.29 10.22
CA PRO A 507 -1.24 20.59 11.61
C PRO A 507 -0.80 19.35 12.38
N LYS A 508 0.06 19.53 13.40
CA LYS A 508 0.62 18.40 14.17
C LYS A 508 -0.43 17.66 15.01
N ASP A 509 -1.45 18.39 15.43
CA ASP A 509 -2.61 17.95 16.21
C ASP A 509 -3.73 17.38 15.34
N ALA A 510 -3.68 17.56 14.01
CA ALA A 510 -4.68 16.99 13.10
C ALA A 510 -4.57 15.46 12.99
N LEU A 511 -5.71 14.78 12.83
CA LEU A 511 -5.75 13.35 12.53
C LEU A 511 -5.19 13.07 11.12
N ARG A 512 -3.90 12.75 11.03
CA ARG A 512 -3.22 12.47 9.76
C ARG A 512 -3.64 11.12 9.18
N PRO A 513 -3.93 11.03 7.88
CA PRO A 513 -4.10 9.74 7.24
C PRO A 513 -2.79 8.95 7.28
N ASP A 514 -2.91 7.63 7.35
CA ASP A 514 -1.77 6.74 7.32
C ASP A 514 -1.27 6.60 5.88
N LEU A 515 -0.47 7.57 5.46
CA LEU A 515 0.33 7.51 4.23
C LEU A 515 1.72 6.92 4.51
N GLY A 516 1.95 6.39 5.72
CA GLY A 516 3.23 5.92 6.19
C GLY A 516 3.68 4.63 5.47
N PRO A 517 4.94 4.20 5.69
CA PRO A 517 5.46 3.04 5.00
C PRO A 517 4.60 1.79 5.25
N LYS A 518 4.34 1.00 4.21
CA LYS A 518 3.67 -0.30 4.28
C LYS A 518 4.51 -1.37 3.62
N THR A 519 4.52 -2.55 4.20
CA THR A 519 5.26 -3.69 3.65
C THR A 519 4.35 -4.64 2.90
N TYR A 520 4.88 -5.15 1.79
CA TYR A 520 4.26 -6.15 0.94
C TYR A 520 5.26 -7.29 0.81
N ILE A 521 4.99 -8.38 1.52
CA ILE A 521 5.82 -9.59 1.50
C ILE A 521 5.03 -10.66 0.78
N ALA A 522 5.50 -11.08 -0.38
CA ALA A 522 4.79 -12.06 -1.19
C ALA A 522 5.75 -13.02 -1.86
N TYR A 523 5.29 -14.24 -2.11
CA TYR A 523 6.05 -15.24 -2.85
C TYR A 523 6.16 -14.84 -4.32
N GLY A 524 7.03 -15.50 -5.07
CA GLY A 524 7.26 -15.25 -6.48
C GLY A 524 7.74 -16.48 -7.22
N THR A 525 7.41 -16.54 -8.51
CA THR A 525 7.88 -17.59 -9.42
C THR A 525 8.20 -16.96 -10.78
N ALA A 526 9.27 -17.43 -11.43
CA ALA A 526 9.75 -16.84 -12.66
C ALA A 526 8.76 -17.04 -13.82
N GLU A 527 8.15 -18.21 -13.92
CA GLU A 527 7.18 -18.54 -14.97
C GLU A 527 5.81 -17.91 -14.70
N GLU A 528 5.14 -17.41 -15.75
CA GLU A 528 3.73 -16.98 -15.64
C GLU A 528 2.84 -18.22 -15.47
N LEU A 529 2.04 -18.25 -14.41
CA LEU A 529 1.13 -19.36 -14.09
C LEU A 529 -0.23 -19.19 -14.75
N GLY A 530 -0.64 -17.96 -15.03
CA GLY A 530 -1.96 -17.58 -15.56
C GLY A 530 -3.06 -17.55 -14.50
N ARG A 531 -2.92 -18.30 -13.40
CA ARG A 531 -3.75 -18.24 -12.20
C ARG A 531 -2.87 -18.35 -10.95
N GLY A 532 -3.17 -17.58 -9.92
CA GLY A 532 -2.47 -17.68 -8.64
C GLY A 532 -1.10 -16.99 -8.52
N ASP A 533 -0.62 -16.30 -9.55
CA ASP A 533 0.63 -15.52 -9.52
C ASP A 533 0.44 -14.00 -9.50
N SER A 534 -0.81 -13.54 -9.52
CA SER A 534 -1.17 -12.11 -9.38
C SER A 534 -1.00 -11.61 -7.95
N VAL A 535 0.24 -11.25 -7.57
CA VAL A 535 0.51 -10.73 -6.22
C VAL A 535 -0.13 -9.36 -6.01
N THR A 536 -0.16 -8.49 -7.02
CA THR A 536 -0.89 -7.22 -6.97
C THR A 536 -1.77 -7.13 -8.20
N LYS A 537 -3.08 -7.28 -7.99
CA LYS A 537 -4.10 -7.08 -9.02
C LYS A 537 -4.11 -5.63 -9.49
N LEU A 538 -4.65 -5.42 -10.68
CA LEU A 538 -4.80 -4.09 -11.28
C LEU A 538 -5.61 -3.21 -10.34
N HIS A 539 -5.01 -2.08 -9.97
CA HIS A 539 -5.62 -1.07 -9.12
C HIS A 539 -5.00 0.30 -9.45
N CYS A 540 -5.52 1.36 -8.84
CA CYS A 540 -4.98 2.70 -8.97
C CYS A 540 -4.91 3.32 -7.58
N ASP A 541 -3.73 3.82 -7.22
CA ASP A 541 -3.54 4.53 -5.95
C ASP A 541 -4.28 5.87 -5.99
N VAL A 542 -4.75 6.29 -4.82
CA VAL A 542 -5.51 7.53 -4.61
C VAL A 542 -4.61 8.72 -4.26
N SER A 543 -3.30 8.47 -4.17
CA SER A 543 -2.20 9.41 -3.96
C SER A 543 -1.01 8.98 -4.80
N ASP A 544 0.05 9.79 -4.80
CA ASP A 544 1.32 9.39 -5.38
C ASP A 544 1.97 8.32 -4.50
N ALA A 545 2.72 7.40 -5.10
CA ALA A 545 3.36 6.31 -4.37
C ALA A 545 4.82 6.12 -4.79
N VAL A 546 5.64 5.64 -3.86
CA VAL A 546 6.98 5.12 -4.13
C VAL A 546 7.10 3.72 -3.56
N ASN A 547 7.52 2.76 -4.39
CA ASN A 547 7.69 1.36 -4.02
C ASN A 547 9.16 0.94 -4.17
N VAL A 548 9.81 0.54 -3.08
CA VAL A 548 11.20 0.07 -3.09
C VAL A 548 11.26 -1.43 -2.88
N LEU A 549 11.98 -2.12 -3.76
CA LEU A 549 12.24 -3.56 -3.61
C LEU A 549 13.43 -3.77 -2.67
N MET A 550 13.14 -4.16 -1.42
CA MET A 550 14.13 -4.23 -0.34
C MET A 550 14.80 -5.60 -0.21
N HIS A 551 14.13 -6.66 -0.64
CA HIS A 551 14.67 -8.02 -0.58
C HIS A 551 14.04 -8.92 -1.65
N THR A 552 14.81 -9.87 -2.18
CA THR A 552 14.33 -10.94 -3.06
C THR A 552 14.87 -12.31 -2.66
N SER A 553 14.09 -13.37 -2.90
CA SER A 553 14.54 -14.76 -2.80
C SER A 553 14.05 -15.57 -3.99
N LYS A 554 14.96 -16.26 -4.69
CA LYS A 554 14.61 -17.10 -5.84
C LYS A 554 14.13 -18.46 -5.34
N VAL A 555 12.95 -18.88 -5.80
CA VAL A 555 12.40 -20.22 -5.58
C VAL A 555 12.59 -21.02 -6.86
N LEU A 556 13.13 -22.23 -6.75
CA LEU A 556 13.34 -23.13 -7.89
C LEU A 556 12.33 -24.27 -7.85
N LEU A 557 11.63 -24.51 -8.95
CA LEU A 557 10.74 -25.66 -9.08
C LEU A 557 11.55 -26.91 -9.43
N SER A 558 11.23 -28.04 -8.79
CA SER A 558 11.77 -29.33 -9.21
C SER A 558 11.24 -29.72 -10.60
N SER A 559 11.95 -30.57 -11.35
CA SER A 559 11.47 -31.04 -12.66
C SER A 559 10.09 -31.70 -12.59
N LYS A 560 9.84 -32.49 -11.54
CA LYS A 560 8.53 -33.12 -11.28
C LYS A 560 7.43 -32.06 -11.08
N GLN A 561 7.72 -31.02 -10.32
CA GLN A 561 6.79 -29.92 -10.07
C GLN A 561 6.51 -29.13 -11.35
N ALA A 562 7.54 -28.80 -12.13
CA ALA A 562 7.38 -28.08 -13.40
C ALA A 562 6.48 -28.85 -14.39
N SER A 563 6.66 -30.17 -14.52
CA SER A 563 5.79 -31.01 -15.36
C SER A 563 4.34 -31.02 -14.87
N ALA A 564 4.11 -31.06 -13.56
CA ALA A 564 2.77 -31.01 -12.98
C ALA A 564 2.09 -29.66 -13.23
N VAL A 565 2.83 -28.55 -13.09
CA VAL A 565 2.35 -27.19 -13.40
C VAL A 565 1.91 -27.09 -14.85
N GLU A 566 2.69 -27.61 -15.80
CA GLU A 566 2.33 -27.56 -17.22
C GLU A 566 1.05 -28.38 -17.53
N MET A 567 0.87 -29.53 -16.88
CA MET A 567 -0.37 -30.30 -17.00
C MET A 567 -1.59 -29.54 -16.42
N LEU A 568 -1.43 -28.90 -15.26
CA LEU A 568 -2.50 -28.14 -14.61
C LEU A 568 -2.85 -26.86 -15.40
N LYS A 569 -1.88 -26.18 -16.00
CA LYS A 569 -2.12 -25.06 -16.93
C LYS A 569 -3.05 -25.47 -18.07
N LYS A 570 -2.88 -26.68 -18.63
CA LYS A 570 -3.78 -27.21 -19.68
C LYS A 570 -5.19 -27.48 -19.15
N LYS A 571 -5.32 -28.02 -17.94
CA LYS A 571 -6.64 -28.20 -17.28
C LYS A 571 -7.33 -26.86 -17.03
N HIS A 572 -6.61 -25.86 -16.52
CA HIS A 572 -7.14 -24.50 -16.33
C HIS A 572 -7.68 -23.92 -17.65
N LYS A 573 -6.87 -23.95 -18.72
CA LYS A 573 -7.30 -23.46 -20.05
C LYS A 573 -8.53 -24.22 -20.58
N ALA A 574 -8.63 -25.53 -20.32
CA ALA A 574 -9.79 -26.30 -20.72
C ALA A 574 -11.05 -25.87 -19.95
N GLN A 575 -10.95 -25.70 -18.63
CA GLN A 575 -12.03 -25.19 -17.79
C GLN A 575 -12.47 -23.79 -18.22
N ASP A 576 -11.55 -22.85 -18.45
CA ASP A 576 -11.86 -21.49 -18.93
C ASP A 576 -12.69 -21.53 -20.22
N ARG A 577 -12.30 -22.37 -21.19
CA ARG A 577 -13.02 -22.50 -22.46
C ARG A 577 -14.42 -23.12 -22.31
N MET A 578 -14.62 -24.03 -21.36
CA MET A 578 -15.94 -24.63 -21.12
C MET A 578 -16.88 -23.59 -20.49
N GLU A 579 -16.42 -22.90 -19.44
CA GLU A 579 -17.25 -21.92 -18.71
C GLU A 579 -17.62 -20.69 -19.55
N LEU A 580 -16.77 -20.30 -20.50
CA LEU A 580 -17.09 -19.22 -21.44
C LEU A 580 -18.15 -19.65 -22.48
N LYS A 581 -18.18 -20.93 -22.88
CA LYS A 581 -19.13 -21.46 -23.89
C LYS A 581 -20.52 -21.72 -23.34
N ASP A 582 -20.62 -22.16 -22.09
CA ASP A 582 -21.92 -22.43 -21.45
C ASP A 582 -22.78 -21.16 -21.26
N ASP A 583 -22.18 -19.97 -21.41
CA ASP A 583 -22.83 -18.67 -21.23
C ASP A 583 -23.15 -17.95 -22.57
N GLU A 584 -22.75 -18.50 -23.72
CA GLU A 584 -22.92 -17.91 -25.06
C GLU A 584 -23.60 -18.88 -26.05
N GLN A 585 -24.86 -18.59 -26.42
CA GLN A 585 -25.45 -19.07 -27.70
C GLN A 585 -24.90 -18.25 -28.89
N THR A 586 -23.58 -18.11 -29.00
CA THR A 586 -22.94 -17.37 -30.10
C THR A 586 -21.70 -18.08 -30.63
N GLU A 587 -21.54 -17.97 -31.96
CA GLU A 587 -20.61 -18.70 -32.83
C GLU A 587 -19.13 -18.68 -32.38
N PRO A 588 -18.37 -19.76 -32.64
CA PRO A 588 -16.99 -19.89 -32.18
C PRO A 588 -16.05 -18.90 -32.89
N VAL A 589 -15.36 -18.08 -32.11
CA VAL A 589 -14.21 -17.31 -32.60
C VAL A 589 -13.07 -18.28 -32.96
N SER A 590 -12.60 -18.16 -34.19
CA SER A 590 -11.67 -19.06 -34.88
C SER A 590 -10.29 -19.19 -34.23
N SER A 591 -9.88 -20.45 -34.04
CA SER A 591 -8.51 -20.99 -34.03
C SER A 591 -7.37 -20.11 -33.52
N GLU A 592 -6.94 -20.36 -32.28
CA GLU A 592 -5.61 -20.00 -31.79
C GLU A 592 -4.56 -20.72 -32.65
N LYS A 593 -3.76 -19.96 -33.41
CA LYS A 593 -2.47 -20.46 -33.90
C LYS A 593 -1.60 -20.74 -32.68
N GLN A 594 -1.04 -21.95 -32.58
CA GLN A 594 0.09 -22.22 -31.70
C GLN A 594 1.24 -21.30 -32.13
N VAL A 595 1.38 -20.16 -31.45
CA VAL A 595 2.55 -19.29 -31.59
C VAL A 595 3.57 -19.83 -30.61
N GLY A 596 4.67 -20.34 -31.15
CA GLY A 596 5.85 -20.70 -30.37
C GLY A 596 6.28 -19.52 -29.51
N ASP A 597 6.84 -19.83 -28.35
CA ASP A 597 7.27 -18.92 -27.29
C ASP A 597 8.33 -17.92 -27.82
N HIS A 598 7.89 -16.92 -28.60
CA HIS A 598 8.73 -15.86 -29.11
C HIS A 598 8.85 -14.83 -27.99
N PHE A 599 9.76 -15.12 -27.06
CA PHE A 599 10.35 -14.12 -26.18
C PHE A 599 10.66 -12.87 -27.02
N CYS A 600 10.03 -11.74 -26.71
CA CYS A 600 10.54 -10.45 -27.13
C CYS A 600 11.84 -10.24 -26.34
N HIS A 601 12.93 -10.74 -26.93
CA HIS A 601 14.28 -10.56 -26.49
C HIS A 601 14.63 -9.07 -26.69
N CYS A 602 14.34 -8.22 -25.71
CA CYS A 602 15.11 -6.99 -25.53
C CYS A 602 16.51 -7.38 -25.02
N CYS A 603 17.33 -7.91 -25.95
CA CYS A 603 18.79 -8.18 -25.93
C CYS A 603 19.47 -8.56 -24.59
N PRO A 604 20.04 -9.76 -24.45
CA PRO A 604 21.35 -9.96 -23.87
C PRO A 604 22.39 -9.92 -24.99
N SER A 605 23.10 -8.80 -25.11
CA SER A 605 24.48 -8.89 -25.55
C SER A 605 25.22 -9.76 -24.54
N GLU A 606 25.99 -10.73 -25.04
CA GLU A 606 26.86 -11.59 -24.25
C GLU A 606 27.86 -10.73 -23.44
N GLU A 607 28.24 -11.23 -22.26
CA GLU A 607 29.12 -10.61 -21.26
C GLU A 607 28.49 -9.55 -20.33
N CYS A 608 27.50 -9.94 -19.55
CA CYS A 608 27.34 -9.46 -18.17
C CYS A 608 26.49 -10.48 -17.41
N VAL A 609 26.87 -10.86 -16.18
CA VAL A 609 26.01 -11.68 -15.30
C VAL A 609 24.79 -10.81 -14.97
N LYS A 610 23.74 -10.88 -15.79
CA LYS A 610 22.52 -10.11 -15.57
C LYS A 610 21.84 -10.67 -14.33
N GLU A 611 21.79 -9.87 -13.26
CA GLU A 611 20.91 -10.18 -12.14
C GLU A 611 19.45 -10.13 -12.64
N ASP A 612 18.78 -11.28 -12.67
CA ASP A 612 17.35 -11.38 -12.99
C ASP A 612 16.53 -10.45 -12.07
N GLY A 613 15.49 -9.79 -12.60
CA GLY A 613 14.61 -8.94 -11.81
C GLY A 613 13.85 -9.69 -10.70
N GLY A 614 13.29 -8.93 -9.75
CA GLY A 614 12.48 -9.49 -8.66
C GLY A 614 10.98 -9.49 -8.96
N ALA A 615 10.48 -8.43 -9.60
CA ALA A 615 9.06 -8.27 -9.89
C ALA A 615 8.82 -7.62 -11.25
N LEU A 616 7.82 -8.11 -11.98
CA LEU A 616 7.34 -7.54 -13.22
C LEU A 616 6.22 -6.53 -12.92
N TRP A 617 6.38 -5.31 -13.42
CA TRP A 617 5.42 -4.22 -13.30
C TRP A 617 4.78 -3.94 -14.65
N ASP A 618 3.48 -3.67 -14.64
CA ASP A 618 2.76 -3.05 -15.74
C ASP A 618 2.06 -1.79 -15.22
N ILE A 619 2.41 -0.62 -15.77
CA ILE A 619 1.81 0.67 -15.41
C ILE A 619 1.12 1.27 -16.64
N PHE A 620 -0.16 1.60 -16.51
CA PHE A 620 -0.98 2.15 -17.59
C PHE A 620 -1.03 3.66 -17.53
N ARG A 621 -1.09 4.29 -18.71
CA ARG A 621 -1.14 5.75 -18.86
C ARG A 621 -2.51 6.29 -18.43
N ARG A 622 -2.53 7.52 -17.90
CA ARG A 622 -3.77 8.16 -17.45
C ARG A 622 -4.77 8.33 -18.61
N GLU A 623 -4.27 8.65 -19.79
CA GLU A 623 -5.05 8.84 -21.02
C GLU A 623 -5.67 7.55 -21.56
N ASP A 624 -5.09 6.38 -21.25
CA ASP A 624 -5.57 5.08 -21.72
C ASP A 624 -6.65 4.49 -20.79
N VAL A 625 -6.88 5.07 -19.61
CA VAL A 625 -7.82 4.54 -18.60
C VAL A 625 -9.21 4.28 -19.17
N PRO A 626 -9.86 5.18 -19.94
CA PRO A 626 -11.20 4.90 -20.49
C PRO A 626 -11.25 3.66 -21.39
N LYS A 627 -10.20 3.44 -22.19
CA LYS A 627 -10.09 2.28 -23.09
C LYS A 627 -9.81 1.01 -22.30
N LEU A 628 -8.91 1.08 -21.31
CA LEU A 628 -8.63 -0.03 -20.39
C LEU A 628 -9.90 -0.49 -19.67
N LEU A 629 -10.69 0.45 -19.11
CA LEU A 629 -11.95 0.12 -18.45
C LEU A 629 -12.96 -0.54 -19.40
N SER A 630 -12.95 -0.15 -20.69
CA SER A 630 -13.82 -0.76 -21.72
C SER A 630 -13.41 -2.19 -22.03
N TYR A 631 -12.11 -2.47 -22.16
CA TYR A 631 -11.59 -3.83 -22.31
C TYR A 631 -11.96 -4.71 -21.11
N LEU A 632 -11.72 -4.24 -19.88
CA LEU A 632 -12.00 -5.03 -18.68
C LEU A 632 -13.49 -5.36 -18.52
N LYS A 633 -14.38 -4.44 -18.90
CA LYS A 633 -15.83 -4.71 -18.92
C LYS A 633 -16.21 -5.74 -19.98
N LYS A 634 -15.64 -5.63 -21.18
CA LYS A 634 -15.91 -6.54 -22.30
C LYS A 634 -15.45 -7.96 -22.00
N HIS A 635 -14.28 -8.12 -21.39
CA HIS A 635 -13.62 -9.41 -21.19
C HIS A 635 -13.75 -9.94 -19.75
N SER A 636 -14.67 -9.41 -18.94
CA SER A 636 -14.64 -9.61 -17.49
C SER A 636 -14.74 -11.08 -17.07
N LYS A 637 -15.54 -11.87 -17.79
CA LYS A 637 -15.78 -13.28 -17.51
C LYS A 637 -14.54 -14.15 -17.74
N GLU A 638 -13.55 -13.66 -18.49
CA GLU A 638 -12.27 -14.35 -18.70
C GLU A 638 -11.38 -14.29 -17.45
N PHE A 639 -11.65 -13.38 -16.51
CA PHE A 639 -10.87 -13.20 -15.30
C PHE A 639 -11.47 -13.94 -14.11
N ARG A 640 -10.62 -14.28 -13.14
CA ARG A 640 -11.00 -15.02 -11.94
C ARG A 640 -10.70 -14.23 -10.66
N HIS A 641 -11.56 -14.39 -9.66
CA HIS A 641 -11.40 -13.77 -8.36
C HIS A 641 -11.64 -14.74 -7.20
N ILE A 642 -12.50 -14.39 -6.24
CA ILE A 642 -12.67 -15.14 -4.98
C ILE A 642 -13.04 -16.59 -5.32
N TYR A 643 -12.39 -17.54 -4.66
CA TYR A 643 -12.46 -18.98 -4.93
C TYR A 643 -12.14 -19.36 -6.38
N CYS A 644 -11.27 -18.59 -7.04
CA CYS A 644 -10.90 -18.77 -8.45
C CYS A 644 -12.12 -18.81 -9.40
N SER A 645 -13.21 -18.13 -9.03
CA SER A 645 -14.45 -18.09 -9.80
C SER A 645 -14.43 -16.95 -10.85
N PRO A 646 -15.12 -17.11 -12.00
CA PRO A 646 -15.26 -16.05 -13.01
C PRO A 646 -15.83 -14.74 -12.47
N VAL A 647 -15.36 -13.60 -12.99
CA VAL A 647 -15.83 -12.27 -12.59
C VAL A 647 -17.12 -11.91 -13.36
N ASN A 648 -18.25 -12.17 -12.71
CA ASN A 648 -19.60 -11.98 -13.29
C ASN A 648 -20.21 -10.59 -13.00
N GLN A 649 -19.65 -9.82 -12.07
CA GLN A 649 -20.16 -8.51 -11.69
C GLN A 649 -18.99 -7.52 -11.51
N ILE A 650 -19.18 -6.31 -12.03
CA ILE A 650 -18.19 -5.23 -11.98
C ILE A 650 -18.89 -3.94 -11.58
N PHE A 651 -18.36 -3.22 -10.59
CA PHE A 651 -18.81 -1.88 -10.25
C PHE A 651 -17.86 -0.85 -10.87
N ASN A 652 -16.57 -1.00 -10.61
CA ASN A 652 -15.53 -0.24 -11.27
C ASN A 652 -14.31 -1.15 -11.47
N PRO A 653 -13.92 -1.45 -12.72
CA PRO A 653 -12.86 -2.43 -12.99
C PRO A 653 -11.53 -2.19 -12.26
N VAL A 654 -11.16 -0.93 -12.01
CA VAL A 654 -9.90 -0.59 -11.33
C VAL A 654 -10.09 -0.59 -9.81
N HIS A 655 -11.18 -0.02 -9.30
CA HIS A 655 -11.40 0.09 -7.85
C HIS A 655 -11.88 -1.22 -7.20
N ASP A 656 -12.48 -2.14 -7.98
CA ASP A 656 -12.85 -3.46 -7.49
C ASP A 656 -11.59 -4.31 -7.15
N GLU A 657 -10.45 -4.01 -7.79
CA GLU A 657 -9.16 -4.71 -7.70
C GLU A 657 -9.25 -6.22 -8.01
N THR A 658 -10.02 -6.60 -9.02
CA THR A 658 -10.34 -8.01 -9.32
C THR A 658 -9.58 -8.58 -10.52
N PHE A 659 -8.98 -7.72 -11.33
CA PHE A 659 -8.34 -8.06 -12.60
C PHE A 659 -6.82 -8.19 -12.49
N TYR A 660 -6.22 -9.04 -13.31
CA TYR A 660 -4.78 -9.05 -13.59
C TYR A 660 -4.60 -9.43 -15.07
N LEU A 661 -4.00 -8.55 -15.86
CA LEU A 661 -3.79 -8.78 -17.28
C LEU A 661 -2.50 -9.60 -17.48
N THR A 662 -2.65 -10.87 -17.86
CA THR A 662 -1.56 -11.72 -18.33
C THR A 662 -0.93 -11.17 -19.61
N MET A 663 0.18 -11.76 -20.05
CA MET A 663 0.78 -11.42 -21.34
C MET A 663 -0.21 -11.53 -22.51
N ASP A 664 -1.06 -12.56 -22.50
CA ASP A 664 -2.11 -12.74 -23.51
C ASP A 664 -3.18 -11.64 -23.46
N HIS A 665 -3.61 -11.22 -22.27
CA HIS A 665 -4.56 -10.11 -22.12
C HIS A 665 -3.96 -8.78 -22.59
N LYS A 666 -2.69 -8.50 -22.25
CA LYS A 666 -1.99 -7.27 -22.70
C LYS A 666 -1.83 -7.23 -24.20
N ARG A 667 -1.53 -8.37 -24.86
CA ARG A 667 -1.49 -8.48 -26.32
C ARG A 667 -2.84 -8.12 -26.94
N ARG A 668 -3.93 -8.75 -26.47
CA ARG A 668 -5.29 -8.46 -26.97
C ARG A 668 -5.73 -7.01 -26.71
N LEU A 669 -5.40 -6.47 -25.54
CA LEU A 669 -5.68 -5.07 -25.21
C LEU A 669 -5.00 -4.11 -26.21
N LYS A 670 -3.76 -4.41 -26.62
CA LYS A 670 -3.04 -3.63 -27.65
C LYS A 670 -3.69 -3.79 -29.02
N GLU A 671 -4.04 -5.01 -29.42
CA GLU A 671 -4.66 -5.30 -30.72
C GLU A 671 -6.06 -4.68 -30.86
N GLU A 672 -6.89 -4.79 -29.83
CA GLU A 672 -8.31 -4.40 -29.88
C GLU A 672 -8.55 -2.92 -29.52
N PHE A 673 -7.75 -2.36 -28.60
CA PHE A 673 -7.96 -1.01 -28.07
C PHE A 673 -6.76 -0.07 -28.29
N GLY A 674 -5.65 -0.56 -28.83
CA GLY A 674 -4.42 0.23 -29.00
C GLY A 674 -3.78 0.64 -27.68
N VAL A 675 -4.06 -0.07 -26.58
CA VAL A 675 -3.53 0.25 -25.25
C VAL A 675 -2.38 -0.69 -24.91
N GLU A 676 -1.26 -0.12 -24.48
CA GLU A 676 -0.08 -0.84 -24.04
C GLU A 676 0.39 -0.24 -22.72
N PRO A 677 0.72 -1.02 -21.68
CA PRO A 677 1.32 -0.50 -20.46
C PRO A 677 2.84 -0.29 -20.62
N TRP A 678 3.42 0.54 -19.76
CA TRP A 678 4.85 0.47 -19.47
C TRP A 678 5.14 -0.80 -18.66
N SER A 679 5.81 -1.76 -19.29
CA SER A 679 6.16 -3.07 -18.73
C SER A 679 7.67 -3.14 -18.44
N PHE A 680 8.08 -3.48 -17.21
CA PHE A 680 9.50 -3.63 -16.85
C PHE A 680 9.72 -4.52 -15.63
N GLU A 681 10.92 -5.10 -15.53
CA GLU A 681 11.36 -5.79 -14.31
C GLU A 681 11.98 -4.80 -13.31
N GLN A 682 11.47 -4.80 -12.09
CA GLN A 682 12.04 -4.11 -10.94
C GLN A 682 13.15 -4.98 -10.33
N LYS A 683 14.34 -4.41 -10.22
CA LYS A 683 15.52 -5.05 -9.59
C LYS A 683 15.62 -4.71 -8.11
N LEU A 684 16.39 -5.52 -7.38
CA LEU A 684 16.68 -5.27 -5.97
C LEU A 684 17.30 -3.88 -5.81
N GLY A 685 16.77 -3.08 -4.88
CA GLY A 685 17.27 -1.72 -4.67
C GLY A 685 16.72 -0.67 -5.63
N GLU A 686 15.77 -1.00 -6.50
CA GLU A 686 15.08 -0.01 -7.32
C GLU A 686 13.82 0.53 -6.62
N ALA A 687 13.65 1.84 -6.71
CA ALA A 687 12.45 2.57 -6.32
C ALA A 687 11.61 2.91 -7.55
N VAL A 688 10.37 2.42 -7.59
CA VAL A 688 9.38 2.76 -8.63
C VAL A 688 8.46 3.84 -8.08
N LEU A 689 8.49 5.03 -8.67
CA LEU A 689 7.59 6.14 -8.35
C LEU A 689 6.41 6.14 -9.32
N ILE A 690 5.20 6.10 -8.75
CA ILE A 690 3.93 5.93 -9.46
C ILE A 690 3.10 7.19 -9.24
N PRO A 691 2.84 7.99 -10.29
CA PRO A 691 1.93 9.11 -10.20
C PRO A 691 0.50 8.63 -9.93
N VAL A 692 -0.24 9.34 -9.10
CA VAL A 692 -1.67 9.06 -8.87
C VAL A 692 -2.44 9.02 -10.19
N GLY A 693 -3.46 8.17 -10.32
CA GLY A 693 -4.25 8.07 -11.55
C GLY A 693 -3.69 7.11 -12.62
N CYS A 694 -2.50 6.53 -12.41
CA CYS A 694 -1.95 5.47 -13.25
C CYS A 694 -2.33 4.07 -12.71
N PRO A 695 -3.25 3.33 -13.39
CA PRO A 695 -3.52 1.95 -13.00
C PRO A 695 -2.27 1.09 -13.15
N HIS A 696 -2.05 0.16 -12.23
CA HIS A 696 -0.89 -0.71 -12.29
C HIS A 696 -1.14 -2.06 -11.62
N GLN A 697 -0.33 -3.04 -12.02
CA GLN A 697 -0.35 -4.41 -11.50
C GLN A 697 1.09 -4.94 -11.35
N VAL A 698 1.27 -5.96 -10.51
CA VAL A 698 2.59 -6.54 -10.23
C VAL A 698 2.52 -8.05 -10.14
N ARG A 699 3.48 -8.73 -10.77
CA ARG A 699 3.77 -10.15 -10.61
C ARG A 699 5.17 -10.34 -10.06
N ASN A 700 5.32 -11.19 -9.05
CA ASN A 700 6.63 -11.48 -8.47
C ASN A 700 7.33 -12.60 -9.26
N LEU A 701 8.51 -12.31 -9.80
CA LEU A 701 9.40 -13.27 -10.46
C LEU A 701 10.24 -14.07 -9.43
N LYS A 702 10.48 -13.43 -8.29
CA LYS A 702 11.11 -13.98 -7.08
C LYS A 702 10.25 -13.61 -5.90
N SER A 703 10.30 -14.36 -4.80
CA SER A 703 9.70 -13.90 -3.55
C SER A 703 10.27 -12.52 -3.21
N CYS A 704 9.41 -11.54 -2.90
CA CYS A 704 9.79 -10.14 -2.75
C CYS A 704 9.31 -9.56 -1.42
N THR A 705 10.18 -8.77 -0.79
CA THR A 705 9.79 -7.82 0.26
C THR A 705 9.87 -6.43 -0.35
N LYS A 706 8.72 -5.80 -0.55
CA LYS A 706 8.60 -4.41 -1.01
C LYS A 706 8.14 -3.54 0.14
N VAL A 707 8.62 -2.30 0.17
CA VAL A 707 8.13 -1.28 1.09
C VAL A 707 7.66 -0.11 0.24
N ALA A 708 6.39 0.27 0.41
CA ALA A 708 5.80 1.40 -0.29
C ALA A 708 5.48 2.54 0.69
N LEU A 709 5.45 3.75 0.18
CA LEU A 709 5.06 4.95 0.91
C LEU A 709 4.22 5.82 -0.01
N ASP A 710 3.12 6.33 0.53
CA ASP A 710 2.29 7.30 -0.16
C ASP A 710 2.74 8.73 0.14
N PHE A 711 2.63 9.60 -0.85
CA PHE A 711 2.85 11.04 -0.70
C PHE A 711 1.88 11.81 -1.59
N VAL A 712 1.83 13.12 -1.42
CA VAL A 712 0.97 13.97 -2.25
C VAL A 712 1.80 15.11 -2.81
N SER A 713 2.04 15.09 -4.12
CA SER A 713 2.73 16.14 -4.85
C SER A 713 1.78 17.30 -5.22
N PRO A 714 2.26 18.57 -5.29
CA PRO A 714 1.42 19.70 -5.66
C PRO A 714 0.77 19.54 -7.04
N GLU A 715 1.52 19.02 -8.01
CA GLU A 715 1.15 18.86 -9.41
C GLU A 715 -0.05 17.92 -9.58
N ASN A 716 -0.11 16.88 -8.77
CA ASN A 716 -1.12 15.83 -8.91
C ASN A 716 -2.32 15.96 -7.96
N VAL A 717 -2.41 17.03 -7.14
CA VAL A 717 -3.55 17.22 -6.21
C VAL A 717 -4.90 17.20 -6.92
N HIS A 718 -4.99 17.78 -8.10
CA HIS A 718 -6.21 17.80 -8.89
C HIS A 718 -6.67 16.38 -9.27
N GLU A 719 -5.72 15.48 -9.54
CA GLU A 719 -5.94 14.10 -9.90
C GLU A 719 -6.34 13.26 -8.67
N CYS A 720 -5.72 13.49 -7.50
CA CYS A 720 -6.18 12.92 -6.23
C CYS A 720 -7.65 13.29 -5.93
N ILE A 721 -8.03 14.56 -6.16
CA ILE A 721 -9.42 15.03 -5.98
C ILE A 721 -10.35 14.33 -6.98
N ARG A 722 -9.92 14.18 -8.25
CA ARG A 722 -10.69 13.49 -9.30
C ARG A 722 -10.98 12.04 -8.90
N LEU A 723 -9.97 11.28 -8.46
CA LEU A 723 -10.15 9.90 -8.00
C LEU A 723 -11.03 9.82 -6.75
N THR A 724 -10.90 10.75 -5.80
CA THR A 724 -11.79 10.81 -4.62
C THR A 724 -13.25 10.96 -5.04
N GLU A 725 -13.54 11.73 -6.08
CA GLU A 725 -14.90 11.84 -6.65
C GLU A 725 -15.34 10.55 -7.36
N GLU A 726 -14.45 9.74 -7.91
CA GLU A 726 -14.81 8.40 -8.42
C GLU A 726 -15.18 7.44 -7.29
N LEU A 727 -14.38 7.41 -6.22
CA LEU A 727 -14.65 6.55 -5.04
C LEU A 727 -16.00 6.88 -4.40
N ARG A 728 -16.35 8.17 -4.37
CA ARG A 728 -17.65 8.67 -3.89
C ARG A 728 -18.83 7.98 -4.59
N LEU A 729 -18.67 7.63 -5.86
CA LEU A 729 -19.70 7.01 -6.70
C LEU A 729 -19.80 5.49 -6.53
N LEU A 730 -18.85 4.85 -5.83
CA LEU A 730 -18.88 3.41 -5.58
C LEU A 730 -20.05 3.01 -4.66
N PRO A 731 -20.51 1.75 -4.69
CA PRO A 731 -21.58 1.27 -3.82
C PRO A 731 -21.27 1.42 -2.32
N LYS A 732 -22.29 1.65 -1.49
CA LYS A 732 -22.14 1.96 -0.04
C LYS A 732 -21.19 1.03 0.74
N ASN A 733 -21.20 -0.26 0.42
CA ASN A 733 -20.42 -1.29 1.11
C ASN A 733 -19.13 -1.67 0.36
N HIS A 734 -18.75 -0.90 -0.65
CA HIS A 734 -17.51 -1.12 -1.40
C HIS A 734 -16.29 -0.72 -0.56
N LYS A 735 -15.28 -1.60 -0.50
CA LYS A 735 -14.07 -1.44 0.34
C LYS A 735 -13.32 -0.11 0.13
N SER A 736 -13.35 0.42 -1.09
CA SER A 736 -12.65 1.64 -1.49
C SER A 736 -13.51 2.92 -1.41
N LYS A 737 -14.77 2.86 -0.96
CA LYS A 737 -15.68 4.02 -1.03
C LYS A 737 -15.28 5.17 -0.10
N GLU A 738 -14.80 4.85 1.10
CA GLU A 738 -14.49 5.87 2.11
C GLU A 738 -13.24 6.67 1.72
N ASP A 739 -13.33 7.99 1.78
CA ASP A 739 -12.19 8.88 1.53
C ASP A 739 -11.24 8.88 2.73
N LYS A 740 -10.16 8.10 2.62
CA LYS A 740 -9.19 7.94 3.72
C LYS A 740 -8.12 9.02 3.77
N ILE A 741 -7.95 9.84 2.72
CA ILE A 741 -6.80 10.73 2.54
C ILE A 741 -7.10 12.19 2.92
N GLU A 742 -8.32 12.69 2.74
CA GLU A 742 -8.67 14.10 3.01
C GLU A 742 -7.83 15.11 2.17
N VAL A 743 -7.57 14.81 0.89
CA VAL A 743 -6.64 15.61 0.06
C VAL A 743 -7.04 17.10 -0.06
N LYS A 744 -8.34 17.41 -0.07
CA LYS A 744 -8.84 18.80 -0.08
C LYS A 744 -8.38 19.57 1.17
N LYS A 745 -8.37 18.91 2.34
CA LYS A 745 -7.89 19.49 3.61
C LYS A 745 -6.38 19.72 3.57
N MET A 746 -5.61 18.75 3.06
CA MET A 746 -4.16 18.90 2.86
C MET A 746 -3.85 20.10 1.96
N ALA A 747 -4.56 20.23 0.83
CA ALA A 747 -4.35 21.32 -0.11
C ALA A 747 -4.59 22.70 0.52
N LEU A 748 -5.66 22.88 1.31
CA LEU A 748 -5.95 24.13 2.02
C LEU A 748 -4.86 24.51 3.03
N HIS A 749 -4.39 23.55 3.83
CA HIS A 749 -3.31 23.81 4.78
C HIS A 749 -1.98 24.09 4.09
N ALA A 750 -1.66 23.34 3.02
CA ALA A 750 -0.45 23.53 2.25
C ALA A 750 -0.38 24.90 1.58
N ILE A 751 -1.47 25.37 0.93
CA ILE A 751 -1.49 26.71 0.35
C ILE A 751 -1.50 27.80 1.42
N SER A 752 -2.19 27.60 2.56
CA SER A 752 -2.14 28.54 3.69
C SER A 752 -0.72 28.71 4.23
N GLN A 753 0.02 27.62 4.38
CA GLN A 753 1.42 27.67 4.81
C GLN A 753 2.29 28.37 3.75
N ALA A 754 2.15 28.00 2.47
CA ALA A 754 2.94 28.59 1.39
C ALA A 754 2.73 30.11 1.26
N VAL A 755 1.49 30.58 1.34
CA VAL A 755 1.12 32.00 1.34
C VAL A 755 1.73 32.72 2.55
N GLY A 756 1.62 32.14 3.75
CA GLY A 756 2.21 32.71 4.97
C GLY A 756 3.73 32.82 4.88
N ASP A 757 4.40 31.76 4.44
CA ASP A 757 5.85 31.72 4.26
C ASP A 757 6.32 32.73 3.20
N LEU A 758 5.64 32.80 2.04
CA LEU A 758 5.98 33.77 0.99
C LEU A 758 5.79 35.21 1.47
N HIS A 759 4.73 35.50 2.20
CA HIS A 759 4.52 36.82 2.78
C HIS A 759 5.70 37.24 3.68
N VAL A 760 6.13 36.36 4.59
CA VAL A 760 7.29 36.62 5.47
C VAL A 760 8.61 36.72 4.70
N LEU A 761 8.79 35.91 3.65
CA LEU A 761 10.04 35.82 2.89
C LEU A 761 10.20 36.91 1.83
N LEU A 762 9.11 37.53 1.37
CA LEU A 762 9.13 38.56 0.31
C LEU A 762 8.98 39.97 0.86
N VAL A 763 8.29 40.16 2.00
CA VAL A 763 8.22 41.48 2.64
C VAL A 763 9.58 41.82 3.26
N PRO A 764 10.22 42.95 2.89
CA PRO A 764 11.48 43.37 3.50
C PRO A 764 11.30 43.52 5.02
N ARG A 765 12.20 42.93 5.82
CA ARG A 765 12.30 43.30 7.24
C ARG A 765 12.73 44.76 7.27
N LYS A 766 11.85 45.63 7.76
CA LYS A 766 12.16 47.04 8.02
C LYS A 766 13.29 47.16 9.04
#